data_AF-A0A0S2CFS6-F1
#
_entry.id   AF-A0A0S2CFS6-F1
#
_cell.length_a   1.000
_cell.length_b   1.000
_cell.length_c   1.000
_cell.angle_alpha   90.00
_cell.angle_beta   90.00
_cell.angle_gamma   90.00
#
_symmetry.space_group_name_H-M   'P 1'
#
loop_
_entity.id
_entity.type
_entity.pdbx_description
1 polymer ?
#
loop_
_entity_poly.entity_id
_entity_poly.type
_entity_poly.pdbx_seq_one_letter_code
_entity_poly.pdbx_strand_id
1 'polypeptide(L)'
;MSNIDVNIQQCLENWNFYMLEKIYDLNIENDTLAKEYVLYLSYTGQYRKILQNYKLKKYFENLFSDLYRSEVDKLIKTNDGLINIEEYSSVSRESIGCYLLLNAINNFKHTPEQVLDIFKNYLVVDDIKISSYKIPKQSYEALLSKKFFIAKSIDYFEIFKDNIFFMKATVILSIIQWLFPKENGSKKYYLRFSNRMKNGISKSEISTSKNVKVAVCISGAMRGDYLKPIDQIVDNIVKPLNADVFVFSWSEHLKWPGICGGSNWVHRLLSQDFNLIAPNEIRNNHLFKQLFQHTYNKLDREISDVLEIQDLKKIYNCKKVVLENQKAFVEQTGLKEHSYTATKLYYGCFRVFELMEEYEKENNIKYDYVIRIRPDCNFAEVINIEDLLRLEVNEIYIAHHLHMNGRVSDSFSCGKREAMEKLLLMWKRAEFNKQMQEFVSYPKKFDIETHMLLLRWLIVNNLVANTAFPYPLLGGSSTIIKDFPDITEELKKDILTIRESNIYKEEKLQSFISFFTKVQKKYNIIKPKLHYNFIYPNSAKIRIQNQLSYKLGQAMIVNSKSILGYIRMPFVLSYIYDKHKQEQKIYQEKIKKDSSLILPPLESYPDYKEALKEKECFTYKLGQALIQANKTWYGGGYIRLLFEIRKLKREFYIKKDIR
;
A
#
# COMPACT_ATOMS: atom_id res chain seq x y z
N MET A 1 30.77 -18.63 -25.06
CA MET A 1 31.38 -17.72 -24.06
C MET A 1 31.54 -18.48 -22.77
N SER A 2 32.73 -18.46 -22.20
CA SER A 2 32.98 -19.04 -20.88
C SER A 2 32.16 -18.29 -19.82
N ASN A 3 31.92 -18.88 -18.65
CA ASN A 3 31.26 -18.18 -17.54
C ASN A 3 32.05 -16.91 -17.12
N ILE A 4 33.36 -16.87 -17.38
CA ILE A 4 34.24 -15.73 -17.08
C ILE A 4 33.99 -14.58 -18.06
N ASP A 5 33.88 -14.84 -19.36
CA ASP A 5 33.63 -13.80 -20.37
C ASP A 5 32.29 -13.08 -20.11
N VAL A 6 31.27 -13.84 -19.71
CA VAL A 6 29.96 -13.30 -19.32
C VAL A 6 30.08 -12.39 -18.10
N ASN A 7 30.86 -12.80 -17.08
CA ASN A 7 31.08 -12.00 -15.88
C ASN A 7 31.87 -10.71 -16.18
N ILE A 8 32.88 -10.76 -17.07
CA ILE A 8 33.63 -9.59 -17.53
C ILE A 8 32.69 -8.60 -18.22
N GLN A 9 31.87 -9.08 -19.15
CA GLN A 9 30.90 -8.25 -19.87
C GLN A 9 29.88 -7.62 -18.90
N GLN A 10 29.37 -8.38 -17.94
CA GLN A 10 28.47 -7.84 -16.90
C GLN A 10 29.16 -6.78 -16.04
N CYS A 11 30.44 -6.95 -15.68
CA CYS A 11 31.17 -5.93 -14.92
C CYS A 11 31.33 -4.64 -15.74
N LEU A 12 31.65 -4.75 -17.02
CA LEU A 12 31.76 -3.62 -17.95
C LEU A 12 30.42 -2.90 -18.14
N GLU A 13 29.31 -3.62 -18.28
CA GLU A 13 27.95 -3.04 -18.42
C GLU A 13 27.44 -2.36 -17.14
N ASN A 14 27.87 -2.86 -15.97
CA ASN A 14 27.51 -2.29 -14.66
C ASN A 14 28.52 -1.24 -14.16
N TRP A 15 29.58 -0.95 -14.93
CA TRP A 15 30.71 -0.09 -14.54
C TRP A 15 31.33 -0.52 -13.19
N ASN A 16 31.39 -1.83 -12.95
CA ASN A 16 31.95 -2.42 -11.74
C ASN A 16 33.44 -2.74 -11.95
N PHE A 17 34.25 -1.70 -12.02
CA PHE A 17 35.69 -1.81 -12.27
C PHE A 17 36.45 -2.55 -11.17
N TYR A 18 35.97 -2.48 -9.92
CA TYR A 18 36.56 -3.25 -8.82
C TYR A 18 36.43 -4.76 -9.04
N MET A 19 35.23 -5.25 -9.36
CA MET A 19 35.03 -6.68 -9.63
C MET A 19 35.69 -7.11 -10.94
N LEU A 20 35.71 -6.25 -11.95
CA LEU A 20 36.41 -6.51 -13.21
C LEU A 20 37.90 -6.78 -12.97
N GLU A 21 38.58 -5.91 -12.22
CA GLU A 21 39.99 -6.10 -11.86
C GLU A 21 40.20 -7.35 -11.04
N LYS A 22 39.32 -7.64 -10.07
CA LYS A 22 39.39 -8.87 -9.27
C LYS A 22 39.29 -10.14 -10.12
N ILE A 23 38.43 -10.14 -11.14
CA ILE A 23 38.31 -11.27 -12.08
C ILE A 23 39.63 -11.45 -12.85
N TYR A 24 40.20 -10.37 -13.37
CA TYR A 24 41.48 -10.45 -14.07
C TYR A 24 42.63 -10.88 -13.16
N ASP A 25 42.73 -10.32 -11.95
CA ASP A 25 43.76 -10.66 -10.96
C ASP A 25 43.73 -12.16 -10.61
N LEU A 26 42.53 -12.73 -10.42
CA LEU A 26 42.35 -14.17 -10.13
C LEU A 26 42.68 -15.09 -11.31
N ASN A 27 42.61 -14.58 -12.53
CA ASN A 27 42.82 -15.36 -13.76
C ASN A 27 44.06 -14.92 -14.52
N ILE A 28 45.00 -14.24 -13.86
CA ILE A 28 46.25 -13.76 -14.45
C ILE A 28 47.13 -14.90 -14.99
N GLU A 29 46.87 -16.13 -14.57
CA GLU A 29 47.54 -17.32 -15.12
C GLU A 29 47.13 -17.67 -16.55
N ASN A 30 45.94 -17.24 -16.99
CA ASN A 30 45.47 -17.42 -18.35
C ASN A 30 46.06 -16.36 -19.29
N ASP A 31 46.79 -16.78 -20.33
CA ASP A 31 47.46 -15.89 -21.28
C ASP A 31 46.53 -14.88 -21.97
N THR A 32 45.32 -15.30 -22.35
CA THR A 32 44.35 -14.43 -23.03
C THR A 32 43.84 -13.36 -22.08
N LEU A 33 43.42 -13.77 -20.88
CA LEU A 33 42.88 -12.85 -19.87
C LEU A 33 43.95 -11.89 -19.33
N ALA A 34 45.20 -12.34 -19.21
CA ALA A 34 46.31 -11.47 -18.82
C ALA A 34 46.59 -10.37 -19.87
N LYS A 35 46.49 -10.70 -21.17
CA LYS A 35 46.61 -9.72 -22.26
C LYS A 35 45.43 -8.74 -22.24
N GLU A 36 44.20 -9.22 -22.11
CA GLU A 36 43.01 -8.37 -21.97
C GLU A 36 43.12 -7.44 -20.76
N TYR A 37 43.66 -7.95 -19.66
CA TYR A 37 43.86 -7.14 -18.46
C TYR A 37 44.87 -6.02 -18.67
N VAL A 38 46.00 -6.32 -19.34
CA VAL A 38 46.98 -5.30 -19.71
C VAL A 38 46.34 -4.23 -20.59
N LEU A 39 45.55 -4.62 -21.61
CA LEU A 39 44.80 -3.66 -22.43
C LEU A 39 43.86 -2.80 -21.58
N TYR A 40 43.06 -3.40 -20.69
CA TYR A 40 42.19 -2.69 -19.77
C TYR A 40 42.96 -1.68 -18.89
N LEU A 41 44.06 -2.10 -18.27
CA LEU A 41 44.88 -1.24 -17.40
C LEU A 41 45.52 -0.11 -18.21
N SER A 42 45.97 -0.39 -19.44
CA SER A 42 46.51 0.62 -20.35
C SER A 42 45.46 1.64 -20.76
N TYR A 43 44.24 1.23 -21.12
CA TYR A 43 43.16 2.15 -21.49
C TYR A 43 42.66 2.96 -20.29
N THR A 44 42.71 2.42 -19.08
CA THR A 44 42.27 3.10 -17.84
C THR A 44 43.41 3.86 -17.14
N GLY A 45 44.56 4.02 -17.78
CA GLY A 45 45.69 4.81 -17.26
C GLY A 45 46.36 4.21 -16.03
N GLN A 46 46.17 2.93 -15.74
CA GLN A 46 46.67 2.24 -14.55
C GLN A 46 48.09 1.70 -14.72
N TYR A 47 48.97 2.49 -15.33
CA TYR A 47 50.32 2.06 -15.74
C TYR A 47 51.20 1.57 -14.60
N ARG A 48 51.12 2.21 -13.42
CA ARG A 48 51.87 1.76 -12.24
C ARG A 48 51.53 0.32 -11.84
N LYS A 49 50.26 -0.09 -11.98
CA LYS A 49 49.80 -1.45 -11.65
C LYS A 49 50.39 -2.48 -12.61
N ILE A 50 50.47 -2.15 -13.91
CA ILE A 50 51.10 -2.99 -14.93
C ILE A 50 52.58 -3.20 -14.58
N LEU A 51 53.32 -2.13 -14.33
CA LEU A 51 54.77 -2.18 -14.15
C LEU A 51 55.21 -2.82 -12.83
N GLN A 52 54.37 -2.79 -11.80
CA GLN A 52 54.64 -3.42 -10.50
C GLN A 52 54.47 -4.94 -10.53
N ASN A 53 53.73 -5.50 -11.50
CA ASN A 53 53.54 -6.94 -11.64
C ASN A 53 54.41 -7.47 -12.79
N TYR A 54 55.37 -8.35 -12.48
CA TYR A 54 56.30 -8.90 -13.47
C TYR A 54 55.61 -9.54 -14.68
N LYS A 55 54.50 -10.26 -14.45
CA LYS A 55 53.79 -10.97 -15.52
C LYS A 55 53.04 -10.00 -16.43
N LEU A 56 52.33 -9.02 -15.85
CA LEU A 56 51.64 -7.97 -16.64
C LEU A 56 52.65 -7.13 -17.43
N LYS A 57 53.78 -6.76 -16.82
CA LYS A 57 54.87 -6.05 -17.49
C LYS A 57 55.36 -6.80 -18.74
N LYS A 58 55.58 -8.11 -18.64
CA LYS A 58 55.99 -8.94 -19.79
C LYS A 58 54.97 -8.92 -20.92
N TYR A 59 53.67 -9.02 -20.64
CA TYR A 59 52.65 -8.90 -21.70
C TYR A 59 52.58 -7.48 -22.26
N PHE A 60 52.74 -6.45 -21.43
CA PHE A 60 52.79 -5.06 -21.87
C PHE A 60 53.93 -4.80 -22.86
N GLU A 61 55.13 -5.34 -22.57
CA GLU A 61 56.28 -5.28 -23.47
C GLU A 61 56.08 -6.06 -24.79
N ASN A 62 55.20 -7.06 -24.79
CA ASN A 62 54.89 -7.79 -26.02
C ASN A 62 53.75 -7.14 -26.83
N LEU A 63 52.82 -6.45 -26.17
CA LEU A 63 51.62 -5.89 -26.80
C LEU A 63 51.83 -4.49 -27.39
N PHE A 64 52.69 -3.67 -26.78
CA PHE A 64 52.86 -2.25 -27.14
C PHE A 64 54.25 -1.96 -27.70
N SER A 65 54.36 -1.00 -28.62
CA SER A 65 55.64 -0.61 -29.25
C SER A 65 56.60 0.09 -28.27
N ASP A 66 57.89 0.14 -28.63
CA ASP A 66 58.90 0.91 -27.87
C ASP A 66 58.49 2.37 -27.67
N LEU A 67 57.87 2.99 -28.68
CA LEU A 67 57.36 4.35 -28.61
C LEU A 67 56.28 4.50 -27.53
N TYR A 68 55.29 3.60 -27.52
CA TYR A 68 54.23 3.60 -26.50
C TYR A 68 54.79 3.43 -25.09
N ARG A 69 55.74 2.51 -24.91
CA ARG A 69 56.40 2.29 -23.62
C ARG A 69 57.18 3.52 -23.17
N SER A 70 57.92 4.16 -24.06
CA SER A 70 58.67 5.39 -23.78
C SER A 70 57.73 6.54 -23.38
N GLU A 71 56.59 6.69 -24.06
CA GLU A 71 55.57 7.67 -23.71
C GLU A 71 54.95 7.38 -22.33
N VAL A 72 54.68 6.13 -21.99
CA VAL A 72 54.22 5.73 -20.64
C VAL A 72 55.28 6.02 -19.56
N ASP A 73 56.54 5.69 -19.80
CA ASP A 73 57.63 6.00 -18.85
C ASP A 73 57.78 7.50 -18.63
N LYS A 74 57.64 8.31 -19.68
CA LYS A 74 57.60 9.77 -19.60
C LYS A 74 56.41 10.24 -18.76
N LEU A 75 55.22 9.69 -19.00
CA LEU A 75 54.01 10.02 -18.25
C LEU A 75 54.15 9.73 -16.75
N ILE A 76 54.74 8.57 -16.39
CA ILE A 76 54.94 8.17 -14.99
C ILE A 76 55.90 9.09 -14.26
N LYS A 77 56.89 9.65 -14.96
CA LYS A 77 57.88 10.60 -14.42
C LYS A 77 57.37 12.04 -14.36
N THR A 78 56.21 12.34 -14.94
CA THR A 78 55.64 13.68 -14.97
C THR A 78 54.94 14.00 -13.65
N ASN A 79 55.11 15.23 -13.15
CA ASN A 79 54.44 15.74 -11.93
C ASN A 79 52.93 15.96 -12.15
N ASP A 80 52.20 16.18 -11.05
CA ASP A 80 50.72 16.23 -10.91
C ASP A 80 49.94 17.29 -11.76
N GLY A 81 50.52 17.84 -12.83
CA GLY A 81 49.92 18.89 -13.68
C GLY A 81 49.33 18.42 -15.01
N LEU A 82 48.64 19.33 -15.71
CA LEU A 82 48.22 19.11 -17.10
C LEU A 82 49.45 18.94 -18.01
N ILE A 83 49.34 18.03 -18.96
CA ILE A 83 50.40 17.63 -19.88
C ILE A 83 50.01 18.03 -21.30
N ASN A 84 50.97 18.52 -22.08
CA ASN A 84 50.78 18.79 -23.51
C ASN A 84 50.54 17.47 -24.27
N ILE A 85 49.32 17.25 -24.75
CA ILE A 85 48.90 16.04 -25.48
C ILE A 85 49.69 15.88 -26.78
N GLU A 86 50.11 16.96 -27.43
CA GLU A 86 50.87 16.92 -28.69
C GLU A 86 52.21 16.18 -28.55
N GLU A 87 52.72 16.03 -27.32
CA GLU A 87 53.93 15.27 -27.02
C GLU A 87 53.70 13.75 -26.94
N TYR A 88 52.45 13.29 -27.13
CA TYR A 88 52.04 11.89 -27.03
C TYR A 88 51.28 11.50 -28.30
N SER A 89 51.90 10.63 -29.10
CA SER A 89 51.38 10.21 -30.39
C SER A 89 50.75 8.82 -30.36
N SER A 90 51.14 7.99 -29.38
CA SER A 90 50.77 6.58 -29.32
C SER A 90 49.87 6.25 -28.11
N VAL A 91 50.05 6.93 -26.98
CA VAL A 91 49.16 6.80 -25.82
C VAL A 91 47.91 7.64 -26.04
N SER A 92 46.72 7.03 -25.92
CA SER A 92 45.47 7.76 -26.12
C SER A 92 45.26 8.86 -25.07
N ARG A 93 44.74 10.00 -25.52
CA ARG A 93 44.45 11.14 -24.64
C ARG A 93 43.53 10.75 -23.48
N GLU A 94 42.53 9.88 -23.70
CA GLU A 94 41.58 9.48 -22.67
C GLU A 94 42.27 8.64 -21.58
N SER A 95 43.25 7.81 -21.98
CA SER A 95 44.08 7.06 -21.04
C SER A 95 44.98 7.98 -20.21
N ILE A 96 45.59 8.99 -20.84
CA ILE A 96 46.35 10.04 -20.13
C ILE A 96 45.45 10.75 -19.11
N GLY A 97 44.23 11.12 -19.51
CA GLY A 97 43.24 11.72 -18.60
C GLY A 97 42.90 10.83 -17.40
N CYS A 98 42.74 9.51 -17.60
CA CYS A 98 42.52 8.56 -16.52
C CYS A 98 43.74 8.46 -15.58
N TYR A 99 44.97 8.44 -16.13
CA TYR A 99 46.19 8.44 -15.31
C TYR A 99 46.28 9.69 -14.43
N LEU A 100 46.04 10.88 -15.01
CA LEU A 100 46.06 12.15 -14.29
C LEU A 100 45.00 12.18 -13.17
N LEU A 101 43.78 11.69 -13.46
CA LEU A 101 42.73 11.54 -12.44
C LEU A 101 43.16 10.63 -11.30
N LEU A 102 43.70 9.46 -11.59
CA LEU A 102 44.13 8.51 -10.55
C LEU A 102 45.26 9.08 -9.69
N ASN A 103 46.22 9.76 -10.30
CA ASN A 103 47.30 10.43 -9.57
C ASN A 103 46.73 11.53 -8.66
N ALA A 104 45.76 12.30 -9.15
CA ALA A 104 45.08 13.33 -8.37
C ALA A 104 44.32 12.76 -7.17
N ILE A 105 43.58 11.66 -7.38
CA ILE A 105 42.82 10.95 -6.33
C ILE A 105 43.77 10.36 -5.28
N ASN A 106 44.82 9.65 -5.70
CA ASN A 106 45.71 8.93 -4.79
C ASN A 106 46.51 9.84 -3.87
N ASN A 107 46.75 11.08 -4.29
CA ASN A 107 47.46 12.06 -3.48
C ASN A 107 46.54 12.86 -2.54
N PHE A 108 45.20 12.69 -2.60
CA PHE A 108 44.21 13.52 -1.88
C PHE A 108 44.38 15.03 -2.10
N LYS A 109 45.01 15.44 -3.21
CA LYS A 109 45.59 16.78 -3.37
C LYS A 109 44.74 17.80 -4.13
N HIS A 110 43.68 17.39 -4.82
CA HIS A 110 43.12 18.23 -5.91
C HIS A 110 41.67 18.66 -5.73
N THR A 111 41.39 19.87 -6.20
CA THR A 111 40.08 20.54 -6.15
C THR A 111 39.19 20.12 -7.33
N PRO A 112 37.85 20.31 -7.24
CA PRO A 112 36.92 20.07 -8.34
C PRO A 112 37.35 20.67 -9.69
N GLU A 113 37.94 21.86 -9.68
CA GLU A 113 38.39 22.58 -10.88
C GLU A 113 39.43 21.79 -11.68
N GLN A 114 40.40 21.18 -11.00
CA GLN A 114 41.46 20.43 -11.68
C GLN A 114 40.93 19.15 -12.33
N VAL A 115 40.03 18.41 -11.66
CA VAL A 115 39.40 17.22 -12.26
C VAL A 115 38.51 17.62 -13.44
N LEU A 116 37.82 18.75 -13.35
CA LEU A 116 37.05 19.31 -14.45
C LEU A 116 37.93 19.69 -15.65
N ASP A 117 39.10 20.28 -15.40
CA ASP A 117 40.03 20.65 -16.46
C ASP A 117 40.63 19.41 -17.12
N ILE A 118 41.00 18.38 -16.35
CA ILE A 118 41.39 17.08 -16.91
C ILE A 118 40.24 16.51 -17.75
N PHE A 119 39.02 16.52 -17.24
CA PHE A 119 37.88 16.00 -18.00
C PHE A 119 37.69 16.74 -19.33
N LYS A 120 37.67 18.07 -19.31
CA LYS A 120 37.50 18.90 -20.51
C LYS A 120 38.60 18.68 -21.53
N ASN A 121 39.87 18.67 -21.08
CA ASN A 121 41.03 18.64 -21.96
C ASN A 121 41.37 17.25 -22.50
N TYR A 122 40.98 16.16 -21.81
CA TYR A 122 41.36 14.81 -22.22
C TYR A 122 40.17 13.92 -22.62
N LEU A 123 38.93 14.24 -22.22
CA LEU A 123 37.77 13.37 -22.43
C LEU A 123 36.67 13.99 -23.34
N VAL A 124 36.64 15.32 -23.54
CA VAL A 124 35.52 16.04 -24.21
C VAL A 124 35.89 16.69 -25.57
N VAL A 125 37.18 16.73 -25.94
CA VAL A 125 37.71 17.65 -26.98
C VAL A 125 37.13 17.50 -28.41
N ASP A 126 36.43 16.41 -28.75
CA ASP A 126 35.88 16.23 -30.11
C ASP A 126 34.52 16.92 -30.37
N ASP A 127 33.82 17.40 -29.33
CA ASP A 127 32.43 17.87 -29.46
C ASP A 127 32.29 19.38 -29.67
N ILE A 128 33.38 20.16 -29.81
CA ILE A 128 33.30 21.62 -30.05
C ILE A 128 33.24 21.97 -31.54
N LYS A 129 33.47 21.01 -32.45
CA LYS A 129 33.21 21.16 -33.91
C LYS A 129 31.87 20.54 -34.33
N ILE A 130 30.79 20.83 -33.60
CA ILE A 130 29.41 20.50 -34.03
C ILE A 130 28.99 21.51 -35.12
N SER A 131 29.55 21.38 -36.32
CA SER A 131 28.98 21.97 -37.54
C SER A 131 28.53 20.91 -38.54
N SER A 132 28.76 19.62 -38.25
CA SER A 132 28.25 18.51 -39.05
C SER A 132 27.62 17.47 -38.13
N TYR A 133 26.34 17.14 -38.37
CA TYR A 133 25.53 16.20 -37.60
C TYR A 133 26.03 14.73 -37.64
N LYS A 134 27.31 14.48 -37.92
CA LYS A 134 27.92 13.14 -37.91
C LYS A 134 28.98 13.06 -36.82
N ILE A 135 28.60 12.38 -35.74
CA ILE A 135 29.49 12.08 -34.61
C ILE A 135 30.55 11.07 -35.09
N PRO A 136 31.85 11.29 -34.81
CA PRO A 136 32.86 10.29 -35.05
C PRO A 136 32.56 9.02 -34.23
N LYS A 137 32.59 7.85 -34.86
CA LYS A 137 32.45 6.56 -34.15
C LYS A 137 33.66 6.39 -33.22
N GLN A 138 33.45 6.54 -31.91
CA GLN A 138 34.53 6.43 -30.92
C GLN A 138 35.06 4.99 -30.80
N SER A 139 36.36 4.84 -30.53
CA SER A 139 36.98 3.54 -30.30
C SER A 139 36.50 2.92 -28.98
N TYR A 140 36.59 1.59 -28.88
CA TYR A 140 36.26 0.87 -27.63
C TYR A 140 37.09 1.39 -26.44
N GLU A 141 38.37 1.67 -26.68
CA GLU A 141 39.33 2.17 -25.71
C GLU A 141 38.86 3.51 -25.12
N ALA A 142 38.55 4.47 -25.98
CA ALA A 142 38.09 5.80 -25.57
C ALA A 142 36.77 5.73 -24.77
N LEU A 143 35.84 4.86 -25.18
CA LEU A 143 34.60 4.63 -24.44
C LEU A 143 34.86 4.03 -23.06
N LEU A 144 35.75 3.04 -22.95
CA LEU A 144 36.12 2.42 -21.67
C LEU A 144 36.79 3.44 -20.73
N SER A 145 37.74 4.23 -21.22
CA SER A 145 38.39 5.30 -20.45
C SER A 145 37.38 6.31 -19.93
N LYS A 146 36.42 6.75 -20.76
CA LYS A 146 35.34 7.65 -20.34
C LYS A 146 34.50 7.07 -19.21
N LYS A 147 34.07 5.81 -19.33
CA LYS A 147 33.31 5.12 -18.26
C LYS A 147 34.11 5.08 -16.96
N PHE A 148 35.38 4.69 -17.03
CA PHE A 148 36.28 4.58 -15.88
C PHE A 148 36.51 5.95 -15.21
N PHE A 149 36.83 6.97 -16.00
CA PHE A 149 37.03 8.33 -15.51
C PHE A 149 35.79 8.83 -14.76
N ILE A 150 34.62 8.77 -15.40
CA ILE A 150 33.36 9.24 -14.81
C ILE A 150 33.07 8.52 -13.49
N ALA A 151 33.21 7.19 -13.48
CA ALA A 151 32.97 6.39 -12.29
C ALA A 151 33.88 6.80 -11.13
N LYS A 152 35.19 6.91 -11.40
CA LYS A 152 36.19 7.26 -10.37
C LYS A 152 36.03 8.69 -9.87
N SER A 153 35.73 9.66 -10.73
CA SER A 153 35.47 11.04 -10.29
C SER A 153 34.26 11.13 -9.38
N ILE A 154 33.14 10.50 -9.74
CA ILE A 154 31.92 10.49 -8.92
C ILE A 154 32.17 9.78 -7.58
N ASP A 155 32.82 8.60 -7.61
CA ASP A 155 33.17 7.86 -6.40
C ASP A 155 34.02 8.68 -5.43
N TYR A 156 34.99 9.44 -5.94
CA TYR A 156 35.86 10.30 -5.14
C TYR A 156 35.10 11.48 -4.52
N PHE A 157 34.42 12.30 -5.32
CA PHE A 157 33.78 13.53 -4.82
C PHE A 157 32.54 13.30 -3.97
N GLU A 158 31.91 12.11 -4.06
CA GLU A 158 30.84 11.74 -3.11
C GLU A 158 31.36 11.57 -1.68
N ILE A 159 32.56 11.02 -1.50
CA ILE A 159 33.16 10.77 -0.18
C ILE A 159 33.40 12.10 0.55
N PHE A 160 33.91 13.12 -0.16
CA PHE A 160 34.23 14.43 0.42
C PHE A 160 33.04 15.39 0.47
N LYS A 161 31.84 14.94 0.06
CA LYS A 161 30.61 15.74 0.00
C LYS A 161 30.76 17.06 -0.77
N ASP A 162 31.63 17.11 -1.78
CA ASP A 162 31.92 18.32 -2.52
C ASP A 162 30.81 18.62 -3.54
N ASN A 163 29.99 19.63 -3.27
CA ASN A 163 28.90 20.01 -4.18
C ASN A 163 29.38 20.83 -5.39
N ILE A 164 30.56 21.45 -5.34
CA ILE A 164 31.09 22.31 -6.42
C ILE A 164 31.34 21.46 -7.66
N PHE A 165 31.93 20.28 -7.50
CA PHE A 165 32.12 19.33 -8.60
C PHE A 165 30.80 19.01 -9.31
N PHE A 166 29.78 18.58 -8.56
CA PHE A 166 28.49 18.21 -9.16
C PHE A 166 27.76 19.39 -9.80
N MET A 167 27.93 20.61 -9.29
CA MET A 167 27.35 21.80 -9.88
C MET A 167 28.04 22.24 -11.18
N LYS A 168 29.38 22.07 -11.28
CA LYS A 168 30.16 22.51 -12.44
C LYS A 168 30.35 21.43 -13.51
N ALA A 169 30.27 20.15 -13.16
CA ALA A 169 30.56 19.02 -14.06
C ALA A 169 29.34 18.51 -14.85
N THR A 170 28.39 19.38 -15.21
CA THR A 170 27.13 18.99 -15.90
C THR A 170 27.34 18.22 -17.20
N VAL A 171 28.45 18.47 -17.90
CA VAL A 171 28.84 17.74 -19.11
C VAL A 171 28.97 16.22 -18.90
N ILE A 172 29.31 15.78 -17.67
CA ILE A 172 29.34 14.35 -17.33
C ILE A 172 27.94 13.73 -17.50
N LEU A 173 26.87 14.41 -17.08
CA LEU A 173 25.50 13.94 -17.26
C LEU A 173 25.16 13.77 -18.75
N SER A 174 25.52 14.76 -19.57
CA SER A 174 25.30 14.71 -21.02
C SER A 174 26.02 13.53 -21.66
N ILE A 175 27.27 13.28 -21.28
CA ILE A 175 28.05 12.14 -21.81
C ILE A 175 27.47 10.80 -21.37
N ILE A 176 27.08 10.67 -20.09
CA ILE A 176 26.41 9.45 -19.59
C ILE A 176 25.16 9.14 -20.41
N GLN A 177 24.31 10.15 -20.66
CA GLN A 177 23.06 10.00 -21.40
C GLN A 177 23.29 9.73 -22.89
N TRP A 178 24.28 10.39 -23.50
CA TRP A 178 24.48 10.36 -24.94
C TRP A 178 25.26 9.13 -25.40
N LEU A 179 26.36 8.79 -24.71
CA LEU A 179 27.23 7.67 -25.10
C LEU A 179 26.77 6.34 -24.50
N PHE A 180 26.12 6.34 -23.33
CA PHE A 180 25.81 5.12 -22.58
C PHE A 180 24.34 4.98 -22.15
N PRO A 181 23.32 5.32 -22.97
CA PRO A 181 21.92 5.41 -22.51
C PRO A 181 21.31 4.08 -21.99
N LYS A 182 21.87 2.94 -22.39
CA LYS A 182 21.29 1.62 -22.12
C LYS A 182 22.01 0.83 -21.02
N GLU A 183 23.23 1.21 -20.65
CA GLU A 183 24.04 0.48 -19.68
C GLU A 183 23.49 0.62 -18.24
N ASN A 184 23.74 -0.37 -17.39
CA ASN A 184 23.27 -0.31 -16.00
C ASN A 184 24.17 0.61 -15.16
N GLY A 185 25.48 0.59 -15.42
CA GLY A 185 26.45 1.47 -14.78
C GLY A 185 26.18 2.95 -15.05
N SER A 186 25.79 3.29 -16.29
CA SER A 186 25.45 4.66 -16.66
C SER A 186 24.24 5.18 -15.87
N LYS A 187 23.16 4.39 -15.77
CA LYS A 187 21.97 4.73 -14.95
C LYS A 187 22.33 4.92 -13.48
N LYS A 188 23.17 4.03 -12.93
CA LYS A 188 23.66 4.10 -11.54
C LYS A 188 24.41 5.42 -11.29
N TYR A 189 25.41 5.73 -12.11
CA TYR A 189 26.25 6.92 -11.93
C TYR A 189 25.51 8.22 -12.27
N TYR A 190 24.57 8.20 -13.23
CA TYR A 190 23.66 9.31 -13.49
C TYR A 190 22.87 9.68 -12.22
N LEU A 191 22.20 8.68 -11.61
CA LEU A 191 21.36 8.91 -10.42
C LEU A 191 22.18 9.46 -9.25
N ARG A 192 23.37 8.88 -9.02
CA ARG A 192 24.33 9.35 -8.01
C ARG A 192 24.71 10.81 -8.21
N PHE A 193 25.13 11.16 -9.43
CA PHE A 193 25.47 12.54 -9.78
C PHE A 193 24.29 13.49 -9.58
N SER A 194 23.12 13.16 -10.13
CA SER A 194 21.93 14.02 -10.04
C SER A 194 21.45 14.22 -8.60
N ASN A 195 21.57 13.20 -7.75
CA ASN A 195 21.21 13.30 -6.33
C ASN A 195 22.15 14.24 -5.56
N ARG A 196 23.46 14.17 -5.84
CA ARG A 196 24.43 15.10 -5.24
C ARG A 196 24.22 16.54 -5.70
N MET A 197 23.99 16.74 -7.00
CA MET A 197 23.63 18.04 -7.55
C MET A 197 22.38 18.60 -6.86
N LYS A 198 21.33 17.78 -6.69
CA LYS A 198 20.10 18.17 -5.99
C LYS A 198 20.36 18.61 -4.54
N ASN A 199 21.25 17.95 -3.81
CA ASN A 199 21.62 18.34 -2.44
C ASN A 199 22.42 19.65 -2.37
N GLY A 200 23.09 20.03 -3.46
CA GLY A 200 23.80 21.31 -3.57
C GLY A 200 22.90 22.50 -3.88
N ILE A 201 21.72 22.25 -4.47
CA ILE A 201 20.67 23.26 -4.69
C ILE A 201 19.96 23.49 -3.34
N SER A 202 19.93 24.71 -2.84
CA SER A 202 19.38 24.96 -1.51
C SER A 202 17.87 24.67 -1.49
N LYS A 203 17.39 23.94 -0.46
CA LYS A 203 15.94 23.80 -0.21
C LYS A 203 15.24 25.16 -0.04
N SER A 204 15.97 26.21 0.35
CA SER A 204 15.43 27.57 0.44
C SER A 204 15.17 28.25 -0.91
N GLU A 205 15.80 27.79 -1.99
CA GLU A 205 15.58 28.31 -3.35
C GLU A 205 14.32 27.71 -3.99
N ILE A 206 13.86 26.56 -3.49
CA ILE A 206 12.59 25.94 -3.85
C ILE A 206 11.54 26.47 -2.88
N SER A 207 10.90 27.58 -3.25
CA SER A 207 9.79 28.19 -2.51
C SER A 207 8.77 27.13 -2.05
N THR A 208 8.77 26.79 -0.77
CA THR A 208 7.64 26.12 -0.13
C THR A 208 6.62 27.19 0.20
N SER A 209 5.40 27.05 -0.32
CA SER A 209 4.32 28.00 -0.07
C SER A 209 4.14 28.18 1.45
N LYS A 210 3.89 29.41 1.90
CA LYS A 210 3.62 29.69 3.33
C LYS A 210 2.31 29.05 3.84
N ASN A 211 1.49 28.50 2.94
CA ASN A 211 0.18 27.92 3.24
C ASN A 211 0.11 26.48 2.74
N VAL A 212 0.83 25.57 3.43
CA VAL A 212 0.78 24.15 3.11
C VAL A 212 -0.61 23.59 3.45
N LYS A 213 -1.25 22.94 2.47
CA LYS A 213 -2.56 22.28 2.64
C LYS A 213 -2.37 20.79 2.83
N VAL A 214 -2.88 20.27 3.94
CA VAL A 214 -2.78 18.85 4.29
C VAL A 214 -4.16 18.21 4.31
N ALA A 215 -4.29 17.04 3.68
CA ALA A 215 -5.46 16.18 3.79
C ALA A 215 -5.16 14.94 4.64
N VAL A 216 -6.02 14.65 5.62
CA VAL A 216 -6.00 13.40 6.40
C VAL A 216 -7.15 12.50 5.95
N CYS A 217 -6.79 11.40 5.31
CA CYS A 217 -7.67 10.38 4.77
C CYS A 217 -7.76 9.19 5.71
N ILE A 218 -8.84 9.11 6.49
CA ILE A 218 -9.14 8.00 7.39
C ILE A 218 -9.88 6.91 6.60
N SER A 219 -9.30 5.71 6.49
CA SER A 219 -9.89 4.62 5.70
C SER A 219 -9.82 3.27 6.40
N GLY A 220 -10.97 2.61 6.50
CA GLY A 220 -11.07 1.26 7.05
C GLY A 220 -12.35 1.06 7.85
N ALA A 221 -12.54 -0.16 8.36
CA ALA A 221 -13.67 -0.46 9.23
C ALA A 221 -13.48 0.21 10.60
N MET A 222 -14.54 0.84 11.12
CA MET A 222 -14.57 1.27 12.52
C MET A 222 -14.66 0.03 13.40
N ARG A 223 -13.67 -0.17 14.27
CA ARG A 223 -13.53 -1.39 15.10
C ARG A 223 -13.39 -1.03 16.57
N GLY A 224 -14.03 -1.80 17.43
CA GLY A 224 -14.00 -1.60 18.88
C GLY A 224 -14.36 -0.16 19.25
N ASP A 225 -13.62 0.41 20.19
CA ASP A 225 -13.69 1.79 20.62
C ASP A 225 -12.93 2.72 19.67
N TYR A 226 -13.35 2.77 18.41
CA TYR A 226 -12.68 3.53 17.35
C TYR A 226 -12.58 5.04 17.63
N LEU A 227 -13.45 5.59 18.48
CA LEU A 227 -13.42 7.01 18.82
C LEU A 227 -12.12 7.40 19.53
N LYS A 228 -11.59 6.53 20.41
CA LYS A 228 -10.38 6.84 21.16
C LYS A 228 -9.12 6.97 20.26
N PRO A 229 -8.84 6.05 19.33
CA PRO A 229 -7.79 6.26 18.33
C PRO A 229 -8.06 7.50 17.45
N ILE A 230 -9.32 7.77 17.08
CA ILE A 230 -9.67 8.94 16.28
C ILE A 230 -9.35 10.25 17.02
N ASP A 231 -9.63 10.34 18.32
CA ASP A 231 -9.28 11.51 19.13
C ASP A 231 -7.76 11.74 19.14
N GLN A 232 -6.97 10.66 19.25
CA GLN A 232 -5.51 10.75 19.13
C GLN A 232 -5.05 11.22 17.75
N ILE A 233 -5.67 10.72 16.68
CA ILE A 233 -5.39 11.19 15.31
C ILE A 233 -5.71 12.68 15.19
N VAL A 234 -6.82 13.12 15.77
CA VAL A 234 -7.21 14.54 15.76
C VAL A 234 -6.20 15.40 16.50
N ASP A 235 -5.84 15.01 17.72
CA ASP A 235 -4.96 15.80 18.59
C ASP A 235 -3.51 15.83 18.10
N ASN A 236 -3.03 14.72 17.53
CA ASN A 236 -1.61 14.56 17.20
C ASN A 236 -1.29 14.74 15.71
N ILE A 237 -2.30 14.76 14.83
CA ILE A 237 -2.10 14.90 13.38
C ILE A 237 -2.96 16.03 12.81
N VAL A 238 -4.29 15.99 13.04
CA VAL A 238 -5.21 16.92 12.37
C VAL A 238 -5.04 18.35 12.87
N LYS A 239 -5.06 18.57 14.19
CA LYS A 239 -4.92 19.92 14.78
C LYS A 239 -3.54 20.54 14.52
N PRO A 240 -2.40 19.84 14.74
CA PRO A 240 -1.07 20.42 14.51
C PRO A 240 -0.81 20.83 13.06
N LEU A 241 -1.40 20.09 12.11
CA LEU A 241 -1.24 20.35 10.67
C LEU A 241 -2.35 21.23 10.09
N ASN A 242 -3.34 21.63 10.89
CA ASN A 242 -4.57 22.29 10.43
C ASN A 242 -5.18 21.56 9.21
N ALA A 243 -5.22 20.22 9.28
CA ALA A 243 -5.52 19.38 8.13
C ALA A 243 -7.03 19.19 7.93
N ASP A 244 -7.46 19.08 6.67
CA ASP A 244 -8.82 18.70 6.31
C ASP A 244 -9.01 17.19 6.39
N VAL A 245 -10.11 16.72 6.96
CA VAL A 245 -10.36 15.29 7.19
C VAL A 245 -11.37 14.71 6.22
N PHE A 246 -11.02 13.56 5.64
CA PHE A 246 -11.84 12.76 4.75
C PHE A 246 -11.99 11.36 5.32
N VAL A 247 -13.21 10.82 5.33
CA VAL A 247 -13.49 9.54 5.96
C VAL A 247 -14.19 8.59 5.01
N PHE A 248 -13.59 7.41 4.82
CA PHE A 248 -14.26 6.26 4.26
C PHE A 248 -14.37 5.17 5.32
N SER A 249 -15.58 4.62 5.49
CA SER A 249 -15.77 3.40 6.26
C SER A 249 -16.86 2.52 5.66
N TRP A 250 -16.97 1.30 6.20
CA TRP A 250 -18.11 0.43 5.94
C TRP A 250 -19.30 0.87 6.79
N SER A 251 -20.52 0.57 6.35
CA SER A 251 -21.76 0.88 7.08
C SER A 251 -21.93 0.12 8.41
N GLU A 252 -20.96 -0.72 8.76
CA GLU A 252 -20.93 -1.58 9.93
C GLU A 252 -19.84 -1.13 10.91
N HIS A 253 -20.23 -0.86 12.16
CA HIS A 253 -19.29 -0.71 13.27
C HIS A 253 -19.01 -2.09 13.88
N LEU A 254 -17.77 -2.56 13.78
CA LEU A 254 -17.34 -3.85 14.31
C LEU A 254 -17.03 -3.73 15.80
N LYS A 255 -18.04 -3.89 16.67
CA LYS A 255 -17.85 -3.93 18.13
C LYS A 255 -16.89 -5.03 18.57
N TRP A 256 -17.02 -6.20 17.94
CA TRP A 256 -16.11 -7.32 18.13
C TRP A 256 -15.62 -7.83 16.77
N PRO A 257 -14.31 -7.75 16.47
CA PRO A 257 -13.77 -8.07 15.15
C PRO A 257 -13.49 -9.56 14.92
N GLY A 258 -13.83 -10.44 15.87
CA GLY A 258 -13.36 -11.82 15.87
C GLY A 258 -11.96 -11.96 16.48
N ILE A 259 -11.45 -13.20 16.60
CA ILE A 259 -10.10 -13.53 17.15
C ILE A 259 -8.95 -12.92 16.33
N CYS A 260 -9.24 -12.51 15.08
CA CYS A 260 -8.29 -11.93 14.13
C CYS A 260 -7.11 -12.86 13.80
N GLY A 261 -6.17 -12.41 12.95
CA GLY A 261 -4.96 -13.17 12.61
C GLY A 261 -3.89 -13.17 13.71
N GLY A 262 -2.82 -13.95 13.51
CA GLY A 262 -1.68 -14.07 14.42
C GLY A 262 -1.76 -15.31 15.33
N SER A 263 -0.83 -15.41 16.28
CA SER A 263 -0.73 -16.55 17.21
C SER A 263 -1.30 -16.28 18.60
N ASN A 264 -1.52 -15.00 18.97
CA ASN A 264 -2.00 -14.60 20.29
C ASN A 264 -3.11 -13.55 20.20
N TRP A 265 -4.36 -14.00 20.32
CA TRP A 265 -5.54 -13.13 20.29
C TRP A 265 -5.70 -12.28 21.56
N VAL A 266 -5.24 -12.78 22.71
CA VAL A 266 -5.30 -12.03 23.99
C VAL A 266 -4.47 -10.77 23.89
N HIS A 267 -3.22 -10.87 23.44
CA HIS A 267 -2.35 -9.71 23.21
C HIS A 267 -2.94 -8.73 22.19
N ARG A 268 -3.66 -9.26 21.20
CA ARG A 268 -4.22 -8.47 20.10
C ARG A 268 -5.52 -7.74 20.46
N LEU A 269 -6.35 -8.29 21.33
CA LEU A 269 -7.69 -7.74 21.57
C LEU A 269 -7.89 -7.28 23.01
N LEU A 270 -7.23 -7.91 23.98
CA LEU A 270 -7.40 -7.61 25.39
C LEU A 270 -6.29 -6.67 25.88
N SER A 271 -6.57 -5.95 26.98
CA SER A 271 -5.59 -5.06 27.62
C SER A 271 -4.36 -5.84 28.09
N GLN A 272 -3.20 -5.19 28.13
CA GLN A 272 -1.91 -5.80 28.49
C GLN A 272 -1.94 -6.65 29.78
N ASP A 273 -2.71 -6.24 30.80
CA ASP A 273 -2.87 -6.99 32.05
C ASP A 273 -3.33 -8.44 31.83
N PHE A 274 -4.20 -8.67 30.82
CA PHE A 274 -4.68 -10.00 30.47
C PHE A 274 -3.61 -10.85 29.80
N ASN A 275 -2.71 -10.25 29.03
CA ASN A 275 -1.62 -10.98 28.38
C ASN A 275 -0.63 -11.56 29.41
N LEU A 276 -0.50 -10.93 30.58
CA LEU A 276 0.34 -11.40 31.69
C LEU A 276 -0.27 -12.58 32.45
N ILE A 277 -1.60 -12.64 32.54
CA ILE A 277 -2.31 -13.67 33.32
C ILE A 277 -2.96 -14.76 32.48
N ALA A 278 -2.99 -14.61 31.15
CA ALA A 278 -3.64 -15.58 30.27
C ALA A 278 -2.89 -16.91 30.25
N PRO A 279 -3.59 -18.03 30.54
CA PRO A 279 -3.04 -19.37 30.38
C PRO A 279 -2.56 -19.60 28.94
N ASN A 280 -1.49 -20.37 28.76
CA ASN A 280 -0.90 -20.62 27.45
C ASN A 280 -1.90 -21.26 26.47
N GLU A 281 -2.75 -22.14 27.00
CA GLU A 281 -3.85 -22.82 26.32
C GLU A 281 -4.89 -21.86 25.74
N ILE A 282 -5.09 -20.71 26.38
CA ILE A 282 -6.06 -19.69 25.95
C ILE A 282 -5.40 -18.67 25.03
N ARG A 283 -4.20 -18.19 25.38
CA ARG A 283 -3.54 -17.14 24.58
C ARG A 283 -3.02 -17.66 23.25
N ASN A 284 -2.64 -18.94 23.13
CA ASN A 284 -2.19 -19.51 21.86
C ASN A 284 -3.40 -19.90 21.00
N ASN A 285 -3.58 -19.26 19.86
CA ASN A 285 -4.75 -19.44 18.99
C ASN A 285 -4.97 -20.90 18.55
N HIS A 286 -3.89 -21.68 18.34
CA HIS A 286 -4.00 -23.08 17.93
C HIS A 286 -4.49 -23.96 19.09
N LEU A 287 -3.86 -23.84 20.25
CA LEU A 287 -4.25 -24.58 21.45
C LEU A 287 -5.67 -24.19 21.89
N PHE A 288 -6.01 -22.91 21.81
CA PHE A 288 -7.31 -22.40 22.20
C PHE A 288 -8.42 -22.98 21.32
N LYS A 289 -8.21 -23.04 20.00
CA LYS A 289 -9.16 -23.65 19.07
C LYS A 289 -9.36 -25.15 19.33
N GLN A 290 -8.31 -25.85 19.73
CA GLN A 290 -8.36 -27.28 20.02
C GLN A 290 -9.07 -27.58 21.35
N LEU A 291 -8.75 -26.83 22.39
CA LEU A 291 -9.24 -27.08 23.75
C LEU A 291 -10.62 -26.46 24.02
N PHE A 292 -10.91 -25.31 23.43
CA PHE A 292 -12.14 -24.54 23.67
C PHE A 292 -12.90 -24.29 22.38
N GLN A 293 -13.29 -25.38 21.70
CA GLN A 293 -13.87 -25.29 20.35
C GLN A 293 -15.14 -24.44 20.31
N HIS A 294 -16.03 -24.56 21.30
CA HIS A 294 -17.27 -23.80 21.34
C HIS A 294 -16.99 -22.31 21.59
N THR A 295 -16.15 -22.01 22.58
CA THR A 295 -15.77 -20.64 22.94
C THR A 295 -15.01 -19.96 21.81
N TYR A 296 -14.04 -20.66 21.20
CA TYR A 296 -13.29 -20.18 20.05
C TYR A 296 -14.24 -19.84 18.90
N ASN A 297 -15.14 -20.75 18.51
CA ASN A 297 -16.08 -20.52 17.42
C ASN A 297 -17.04 -19.36 17.70
N LYS A 298 -17.33 -19.07 18.96
CA LYS A 298 -18.14 -17.91 19.37
C LYS A 298 -17.35 -16.62 19.27
N LEU A 299 -16.10 -16.62 19.75
CA LEU A 299 -15.20 -15.47 19.72
C LEU A 299 -14.64 -15.19 18.31
N ASP A 300 -14.60 -16.14 17.40
CA ASP A 300 -14.10 -15.93 16.04
C ASP A 300 -15.13 -15.29 15.09
N ARG A 301 -16.35 -15.01 15.58
CA ARG A 301 -17.42 -14.38 14.79
C ARG A 301 -17.44 -12.88 15.00
N GLU A 302 -17.48 -12.11 13.92
CA GLU A 302 -17.67 -10.66 13.98
C GLU A 302 -19.05 -10.31 14.59
N ILE A 303 -19.08 -9.32 15.49
CA ILE A 303 -20.31 -8.70 15.99
C ILE A 303 -20.27 -7.23 15.60
N SER A 304 -21.29 -6.80 14.87
CA SER A 304 -21.44 -5.43 14.41
C SER A 304 -22.81 -4.85 14.69
N ASP A 305 -22.87 -3.52 14.71
CA ASP A 305 -24.08 -2.73 14.58
C ASP A 305 -23.95 -1.72 13.43
N VAL A 306 -24.97 -0.88 13.28
CA VAL A 306 -25.05 0.10 12.19
C VAL A 306 -24.19 1.31 12.55
N LEU A 307 -23.32 1.70 11.63
CA LEU A 307 -22.59 2.97 11.71
C LEU A 307 -23.34 4.04 10.92
N GLU A 308 -23.61 5.18 11.56
CA GLU A 308 -24.30 6.31 10.93
C GLU A 308 -23.34 7.41 10.47
N ILE A 309 -23.65 8.07 9.36
CA ILE A 309 -22.83 9.15 8.79
C ILE A 309 -22.69 10.31 9.79
N GLN A 310 -23.72 10.58 10.58
CA GLN A 310 -23.77 11.65 11.57
C GLN A 310 -22.69 11.50 12.63
N ASP A 311 -22.31 10.27 13.00
CA ASP A 311 -21.27 10.04 14.00
C ASP A 311 -19.88 10.39 13.46
N LEU A 312 -19.63 10.10 12.19
CA LEU A 312 -18.35 10.41 11.55
C LEU A 312 -18.21 11.88 11.17
N LYS A 313 -19.32 12.58 10.87
CA LYS A 313 -19.32 14.03 10.60
C LYS A 313 -18.91 14.86 11.81
N LYS A 314 -18.97 14.31 13.02
CA LYS A 314 -18.53 14.98 14.27
C LYS A 314 -16.99 15.02 14.39
N ILE A 315 -16.26 14.26 13.57
CA ILE A 315 -14.80 14.30 13.55
C ILE A 315 -14.34 15.70 13.18
N TYR A 316 -13.37 16.23 13.93
CA TYR A 316 -12.87 17.59 13.76
C TYR A 316 -12.40 17.84 12.32
N ASN A 317 -12.75 19.02 11.79
CA ASN A 317 -12.44 19.46 10.43
C ASN A 317 -12.79 18.44 9.32
N CYS A 318 -13.83 17.62 9.53
CA CYS A 318 -14.31 16.66 8.55
C CYS A 318 -15.03 17.35 7.39
N LYS A 319 -14.48 17.24 6.18
CA LYS A 319 -15.04 17.84 4.96
C LYS A 319 -16.02 16.91 4.25
N LYS A 320 -15.69 15.62 4.16
CA LYS A 320 -16.54 14.62 3.53
C LYS A 320 -16.43 13.25 4.22
N VAL A 321 -17.56 12.53 4.20
CA VAL A 321 -17.71 11.17 4.71
C VAL A 321 -18.44 10.31 3.68
N VAL A 322 -17.95 9.09 3.46
CA VAL A 322 -18.66 8.05 2.71
C VAL A 322 -18.75 6.78 3.55
N LEU A 323 -19.97 6.23 3.63
CA LEU A 323 -20.25 4.91 4.17
C LEU A 323 -20.76 4.00 3.05
N GLU A 324 -20.15 2.84 2.90
CA GLU A 324 -20.56 1.84 1.92
C GLU A 324 -20.94 0.51 2.58
N ASN A 325 -21.89 -0.21 1.99
CA ASN A 325 -22.31 -1.49 2.54
C ASN A 325 -21.31 -2.60 2.20
N GLN A 326 -20.70 -3.21 3.23
CA GLN A 326 -19.67 -4.22 3.02
C GLN A 326 -20.20 -5.45 2.29
N LYS A 327 -21.41 -5.91 2.61
CA LYS A 327 -22.02 -7.09 1.97
C LYS A 327 -22.31 -6.85 0.50
N ALA A 328 -22.90 -5.69 0.17
CA ALA A 328 -23.17 -5.30 -1.20
C ALA A 328 -21.88 -5.22 -2.04
N PHE A 329 -20.81 -4.67 -1.46
CA PHE A 329 -19.50 -4.63 -2.11
C PHE A 329 -18.96 -6.04 -2.39
N VAL A 330 -19.02 -6.95 -1.39
CA VAL A 330 -18.60 -8.35 -1.53
C VAL A 330 -19.38 -9.09 -2.61
N GLU A 331 -20.71 -8.91 -2.63
CA GLU A 331 -21.60 -9.51 -3.63
C GLU A 331 -21.30 -8.98 -5.04
N GLN A 332 -21.09 -7.67 -5.19
CA GLN A 332 -20.80 -7.04 -6.48
C GLN A 332 -19.45 -7.48 -7.06
N THR A 333 -18.44 -7.66 -6.20
CA THR A 333 -17.07 -8.00 -6.62
C THR A 333 -16.84 -9.51 -6.73
N GLY A 334 -17.78 -10.33 -6.24
CA GLY A 334 -17.68 -11.79 -6.26
C GLY A 334 -16.54 -12.34 -5.38
N LEU A 335 -16.23 -11.64 -4.28
CA LEU A 335 -15.15 -12.03 -3.36
C LEU A 335 -15.47 -13.34 -2.63
N LYS A 336 -14.50 -14.26 -2.56
CA LYS A 336 -14.58 -15.49 -1.73
C LYS A 336 -14.13 -15.22 -0.29
N GLU A 337 -14.62 -16.02 0.66
CA GLU A 337 -14.49 -15.79 2.12
C GLU A 337 -13.08 -15.50 2.65
N HIS A 338 -12.04 -16.08 2.05
CA HIS A 338 -10.67 -15.93 2.52
C HIS A 338 -9.88 -14.80 1.83
N SER A 339 -10.53 -14.01 0.96
CA SER A 339 -9.89 -12.96 0.14
C SER A 339 -10.29 -11.52 0.51
N TYR A 340 -11.09 -11.35 1.57
CA TYR A 340 -11.74 -10.06 1.88
C TYR A 340 -10.79 -8.94 2.31
N THR A 341 -9.76 -9.24 3.08
CA THR A 341 -9.09 -8.19 3.87
C THR A 341 -8.28 -7.23 3.01
N ALA A 342 -7.44 -7.74 2.11
CA ALA A 342 -6.58 -6.92 1.24
C ALA A 342 -7.41 -6.10 0.24
N THR A 343 -8.39 -6.74 -0.39
CA THR A 343 -9.32 -6.08 -1.32
C THR A 343 -10.08 -4.94 -0.64
N LYS A 344 -10.70 -5.19 0.51
CA LYS A 344 -11.43 -4.16 1.26
C LYS A 344 -10.53 -3.00 1.68
N LEU A 345 -9.30 -3.31 2.12
CA LEU A 345 -8.31 -2.32 2.52
C LEU A 345 -7.96 -1.38 1.37
N TYR A 346 -7.52 -1.91 0.22
CA TYR A 346 -7.05 -1.07 -0.88
C TYR A 346 -8.19 -0.39 -1.62
N TYR A 347 -9.37 -1.01 -1.67
CA TYR A 347 -10.59 -0.32 -2.09
C TYR A 347 -10.85 0.89 -1.20
N GLY A 348 -10.83 0.73 0.12
CA GLY A 348 -11.05 1.84 1.05
C GLY A 348 -10.02 2.97 0.93
N CYS A 349 -8.74 2.63 0.70
CA CYS A 349 -7.70 3.61 0.39
C CYS A 349 -8.02 4.40 -0.88
N PHE A 350 -8.45 3.73 -1.94
CA PHE A 350 -8.90 4.38 -3.18
C PHE A 350 -10.13 5.26 -2.95
N ARG A 351 -11.15 4.76 -2.24
CA ARG A 351 -12.41 5.48 -2.01
C ARG A 351 -12.20 6.77 -1.23
N VAL A 352 -11.42 6.74 -0.15
CA VAL A 352 -11.14 7.96 0.63
C VAL A 352 -10.32 8.98 -0.18
N PHE A 353 -9.41 8.50 -1.04
CA PHE A 353 -8.64 9.38 -1.89
C PHE A 353 -9.53 10.04 -2.94
N GLU A 354 -10.37 9.27 -3.63
CA GLU A 354 -11.32 9.82 -4.61
C GLU A 354 -12.26 10.86 -3.96
N LEU A 355 -12.73 10.61 -2.74
CA LEU A 355 -13.54 11.55 -1.97
C LEU A 355 -12.83 12.89 -1.72
N MET A 356 -11.53 12.84 -1.43
CA MET A 356 -10.67 14.02 -1.30
C MET A 356 -10.47 14.72 -2.65
N GLU A 357 -10.28 13.98 -3.75
CA GLU A 357 -10.18 14.56 -5.10
C GLU A 357 -11.46 15.25 -5.56
N GLU A 358 -12.63 14.72 -5.20
CA GLU A 358 -13.91 15.37 -5.46
C GLU A 358 -13.98 16.72 -4.73
N TYR A 359 -13.55 16.78 -3.47
CA TYR A 359 -13.51 18.04 -2.71
C TYR A 359 -12.50 19.04 -3.29
N GLU A 360 -11.31 18.58 -3.72
CA GLU A 360 -10.35 19.42 -4.44
C GLU A 360 -11.00 20.11 -5.65
N LYS A 361 -11.76 19.35 -6.45
CA LYS A 361 -12.47 19.86 -7.64
C LYS A 361 -13.59 20.82 -7.28
N GLU A 362 -14.44 20.46 -6.31
CA GLU A 362 -15.58 21.28 -5.89
C GLU A 362 -15.17 22.64 -5.32
N ASN A 363 -14.00 22.72 -4.67
CA ASN A 363 -13.52 23.93 -4.00
C ASN A 363 -12.38 24.62 -4.74
N ASN A 364 -11.98 24.11 -5.91
CA ASN A 364 -10.85 24.62 -6.69
C ASN A 364 -9.57 24.77 -5.84
N ILE A 365 -9.25 23.73 -5.06
CA ILE A 365 -8.02 23.65 -4.26
C ILE A 365 -7.20 22.44 -4.66
N LYS A 366 -5.93 22.44 -4.23
CA LYS A 366 -5.07 21.26 -4.25
C LYS A 366 -4.42 21.09 -2.90
N TYR A 367 -4.33 19.85 -2.41
CA TYR A 367 -3.53 19.53 -1.24
C TYR A 367 -2.07 19.32 -1.65
N ASP A 368 -1.15 19.77 -0.80
CA ASP A 368 0.30 19.57 -0.99
C ASP A 368 0.73 18.21 -0.42
N TYR A 369 0.10 17.80 0.68
CA TYR A 369 0.39 16.54 1.39
C TYR A 369 -0.87 15.77 1.69
N VAL A 370 -0.74 14.45 1.64
CA VAL A 370 -1.82 13.53 2.00
C VAL A 370 -1.30 12.56 3.05
N ILE A 371 -2.08 12.40 4.11
CA ILE A 371 -1.88 11.40 5.15
C ILE A 371 -3.00 10.40 5.03
N ARG A 372 -2.68 9.11 4.96
CA ARG A 372 -3.66 8.04 5.05
C ARG A 372 -3.41 7.22 6.30
N ILE A 373 -4.45 7.02 7.09
CA ILE A 373 -4.40 6.30 8.36
C ILE A 373 -5.63 5.40 8.53
N ARG A 374 -5.47 4.25 9.18
CA ARG A 374 -6.63 3.42 9.58
C ARG A 374 -7.28 3.99 10.84
N PRO A 375 -8.60 3.84 11.01
CA PRO A 375 -9.31 4.36 12.19
C PRO A 375 -8.98 3.61 13.49
N ASP A 376 -8.37 2.42 13.42
CA ASP A 376 -8.01 1.59 14.57
C ASP A 376 -6.52 1.71 14.97
N CYS A 377 -5.83 2.75 14.48
CA CYS A 377 -4.41 2.98 14.78
C CYS A 377 -4.22 3.98 15.93
N ASN A 378 -3.49 3.55 16.96
CA ASN A 378 -3.03 4.47 18.00
C ASN A 378 -1.83 5.27 17.49
N PHE A 379 -1.89 6.59 17.70
CA PHE A 379 -0.84 7.50 17.28
C PHE A 379 -0.50 8.41 18.45
N ALA A 380 0.63 8.14 19.12
CA ALA A 380 1.01 8.84 20.35
C ALA A 380 1.90 10.07 20.10
N GLU A 381 2.51 10.17 18.91
CA GLU A 381 3.47 11.22 18.57
C GLU A 381 2.82 12.32 17.77
N VAL A 382 3.32 13.55 17.87
CA VAL A 382 2.79 14.69 17.13
C VAL A 382 3.53 14.81 15.79
N ILE A 383 2.79 14.94 14.67
CA ILE A 383 3.36 15.28 13.36
C ILE A 383 3.24 16.78 13.15
N ASN A 384 4.35 17.45 12.89
CA ASN A 384 4.38 18.87 12.58
C ASN A 384 4.64 19.13 11.10
N ILE A 385 4.44 20.38 10.68
CA ILE A 385 4.61 20.75 9.28
C ILE A 385 6.06 20.59 8.82
N GLU A 386 7.04 20.83 9.69
CA GLU A 386 8.47 20.67 9.42
C GLU A 386 8.81 19.24 9.01
N ASP A 387 8.08 18.25 9.54
CA ASP A 387 8.27 16.85 9.18
C ASP A 387 7.84 16.61 7.73
N LEU A 388 6.71 17.20 7.32
CA LEU A 388 6.23 17.10 5.94
C LEU A 388 7.17 17.81 4.97
N LEU A 389 7.73 18.96 5.36
CA LEU A 389 8.64 19.75 4.53
C LEU A 389 9.97 19.02 4.24
N ARG A 390 10.35 18.03 5.07
CA ARG A 390 11.55 17.21 4.85
C ARG A 390 11.37 16.15 3.78
N LEU A 391 10.14 15.72 3.47
CA LEU A 391 9.85 14.69 2.49
C LEU A 391 10.28 15.08 1.07
N GLU A 392 11.03 14.19 0.43
CA GLU A 392 11.29 14.29 -1.00
C GLU A 392 10.05 13.93 -1.84
N VAL A 393 10.04 14.32 -3.12
CA VAL A 393 8.86 14.20 -4.01
C VAL A 393 8.35 12.76 -4.18
N ASN A 394 9.23 11.76 -4.03
CA ASN A 394 8.89 10.34 -4.15
C ASN A 394 9.01 9.57 -2.84
N GLU A 395 9.22 10.25 -1.71
CA GLU A 395 9.27 9.61 -0.41
C GLU A 395 7.87 9.49 0.19
N ILE A 396 7.66 8.36 0.87
CA ILE A 396 6.48 8.08 1.66
C ILE A 396 6.96 7.74 3.08
N TYR A 397 6.48 8.47 4.07
CA TYR A 397 6.57 8.05 5.46
C TYR A 397 5.67 6.84 5.68
N ILE A 398 6.29 5.67 5.82
CA ILE A 398 5.63 4.38 6.00
C ILE A 398 6.59 3.44 6.74
N ALA A 399 6.08 2.70 7.72
CA ALA A 399 6.91 1.87 8.56
C ALA A 399 7.20 0.48 7.95
N HIS A 400 8.35 -0.10 8.29
CA HIS A 400 8.70 -1.48 7.95
C HIS A 400 8.42 -2.45 9.11
N HIS A 401 7.93 -3.65 8.79
CA HIS A 401 7.82 -4.79 9.68
C HIS A 401 9.05 -5.70 9.48
N LEU A 402 10.11 -5.47 10.26
CA LEU A 402 11.36 -6.24 10.17
C LEU A 402 11.12 -7.76 10.33
N HIS A 403 10.28 -8.15 11.29
CA HIS A 403 9.89 -9.54 11.53
C HIS A 403 9.13 -10.19 10.35
N MET A 404 8.62 -9.39 9.40
CA MET A 404 7.95 -9.87 8.18
C MET A 404 8.88 -9.79 6.96
N ASN A 405 10.19 -9.95 7.14
CA ASN A 405 11.19 -9.78 6.08
C ASN A 405 11.17 -8.36 5.47
N GLY A 406 11.02 -7.34 6.31
CA GLY A 406 11.10 -5.94 5.88
C GLY A 406 9.91 -5.44 5.04
N ARG A 407 8.74 -6.10 5.09
CA ARG A 407 7.53 -5.59 4.40
C ARG A 407 7.05 -4.28 5.01
N VAL A 408 6.19 -3.53 4.30
CA VAL A 408 5.68 -2.23 4.77
C VAL A 408 4.32 -2.35 5.44
N SER A 409 4.07 -1.48 6.42
CA SER A 409 2.83 -1.41 7.17
C SER A 409 1.68 -0.86 6.33
N ASP A 410 0.49 -1.44 6.48
CA ASP A 410 -0.72 -0.95 5.85
C ASP A 410 -1.52 0.01 6.74
N SER A 411 -0.94 0.47 7.85
CA SER A 411 -1.65 1.24 8.87
C SER A 411 -1.63 2.74 8.67
N PHE A 412 -0.46 3.25 8.29
CA PHE A 412 -0.19 4.67 8.15
C PHE A 412 0.73 4.91 6.97
N SER A 413 0.46 5.96 6.20
CA SER A 413 1.32 6.42 5.10
C SER A 413 1.14 7.91 4.91
N CYS A 414 2.23 8.66 4.77
CA CYS A 414 2.20 10.10 4.52
C CYS A 414 3.21 10.49 3.44
N GLY A 415 2.85 11.40 2.55
CA GLY A 415 3.71 11.84 1.46
C GLY A 415 3.18 13.10 0.79
N LYS A 416 3.95 13.64 -0.16
CA LYS A 416 3.43 14.64 -1.09
C LYS A 416 2.24 14.07 -1.86
N ARG A 417 1.31 14.93 -2.25
CA ARG A 417 0.05 14.53 -2.88
C ARG A 417 0.25 13.58 -4.07
N GLU A 418 1.18 13.88 -4.97
CA GLU A 418 1.46 13.06 -6.16
C GLU A 418 2.03 11.69 -5.82
N ALA A 419 2.84 11.60 -4.76
CA ALA A 419 3.39 10.34 -4.28
C ALA A 419 2.28 9.47 -3.66
N MET A 420 1.42 10.09 -2.85
CA MET A 420 0.29 9.45 -2.21
C MET A 420 -0.80 9.03 -3.20
N GLU A 421 -1.00 9.78 -4.28
CA GLU A 421 -1.87 9.37 -5.39
C GLU A 421 -1.45 8.03 -5.97
N LYS A 422 -0.15 7.88 -6.30
CA LYS A 422 0.38 6.62 -6.83
C LYS A 422 0.13 5.46 -5.86
N LEU A 423 0.34 5.69 -4.56
CA LEU A 423 0.14 4.69 -3.53
C LEU A 423 -1.35 4.29 -3.36
N LEU A 424 -2.23 5.27 -3.19
CA LEU A 424 -3.62 5.06 -2.79
C LEU A 424 -4.54 4.66 -3.96
N LEU A 425 -4.16 4.97 -5.21
CA LEU A 425 -4.89 4.54 -6.40
C LEU A 425 -4.55 3.11 -6.86
N MET A 426 -3.82 2.31 -6.07
CA MET A 426 -3.48 0.93 -6.43
C MET A 426 -4.71 0.10 -6.84
N TRP A 427 -5.80 0.17 -6.07
CA TRP A 427 -7.04 -0.56 -6.39
C TRP A 427 -7.59 -0.20 -7.77
N LYS A 428 -7.62 1.09 -8.10
CA LYS A 428 -8.12 1.60 -9.40
C LYS A 428 -7.18 1.20 -10.54
N ARG A 429 -5.86 1.25 -10.29
CA ARG A 429 -4.84 0.93 -11.29
C ARG A 429 -4.68 -0.56 -11.54
N ALA A 430 -5.04 -1.43 -10.59
CA ALA A 430 -4.96 -2.87 -10.74
C ALA A 430 -5.76 -3.40 -11.96
N GLU A 431 -6.92 -2.81 -12.26
CA GLU A 431 -7.73 -3.19 -13.44
C GLU A 431 -6.96 -3.02 -14.76
N PHE A 432 -6.12 -1.98 -14.86
CA PHE A 432 -5.30 -1.67 -16.03
C PHE A 432 -3.92 -2.35 -16.03
N ASN A 433 -3.58 -3.10 -14.97
CA ASN A 433 -2.25 -3.68 -14.77
C ASN A 433 -2.29 -5.21 -14.62
N LYS A 434 -3.25 -5.90 -15.24
CA LYS A 434 -3.44 -7.37 -15.14
C LYS A 434 -2.27 -8.21 -15.66
N GLN A 435 -1.30 -7.61 -16.35
CA GLN A 435 -0.02 -8.21 -16.70
C GLN A 435 0.90 -8.45 -15.49
N MET A 436 0.68 -7.72 -14.39
CA MET A 436 1.34 -8.00 -13.12
C MET A 436 0.71 -9.25 -12.49
N GLN A 437 1.55 -10.22 -12.11
CA GLN A 437 1.11 -11.49 -11.55
C GLN A 437 0.19 -11.29 -10.33
N GLU A 438 0.41 -10.23 -9.56
CA GLU A 438 -0.35 -9.84 -8.37
C GLU A 438 -1.81 -9.47 -8.65
N PHE A 439 -2.13 -9.06 -9.89
CA PHE A 439 -3.43 -8.51 -10.29
C PHE A 439 -4.26 -9.43 -11.18
N VAL A 440 -3.76 -10.63 -11.50
CA VAL A 440 -4.44 -11.58 -12.40
C VAL A 440 -5.86 -11.90 -11.92
N SER A 441 -6.03 -12.12 -10.61
CA SER A 441 -7.33 -12.43 -10.01
C SER A 441 -8.16 -11.20 -9.60
N TYR A 442 -7.75 -9.99 -9.96
CA TYR A 442 -8.51 -8.77 -9.66
C TYR A 442 -9.89 -8.78 -10.35
N PRO A 443 -10.98 -8.30 -9.71
CA PRO A 443 -11.06 -7.75 -8.35
C PRO A 443 -11.31 -8.79 -7.25
N LYS A 444 -11.36 -10.09 -7.58
CA LYS A 444 -11.73 -11.17 -6.64
C LYS A 444 -10.70 -11.38 -5.52
N LYS A 445 -9.41 -11.14 -5.81
CA LYS A 445 -8.33 -11.12 -4.83
C LYS A 445 -7.08 -10.51 -5.46
N PHE A 446 -6.11 -10.23 -4.59
CA PHE A 446 -4.72 -10.06 -4.99
C PHE A 446 -3.98 -11.39 -4.84
N ASP A 447 -3.12 -11.73 -5.79
CA ASP A 447 -2.41 -13.01 -5.84
C ASP A 447 -1.10 -13.03 -5.04
N ILE A 448 -1.01 -12.15 -4.05
CA ILE A 448 0.12 -12.00 -3.14
C ILE A 448 -0.36 -11.47 -1.78
N GLU A 449 0.43 -11.69 -0.73
CA GLU A 449 0.17 -11.16 0.61
C GLU A 449 0.16 -9.62 0.62
N THR A 450 -0.77 -9.02 1.37
CA THR A 450 -1.04 -7.57 1.46
C THR A 450 0.20 -6.71 1.66
N HIS A 451 0.99 -6.95 2.71
CA HIS A 451 2.15 -6.11 3.01
C HIS A 451 3.24 -6.23 1.92
N MET A 452 3.36 -7.40 1.29
CA MET A 452 4.25 -7.59 0.15
C MET A 452 3.74 -6.89 -1.12
N LEU A 453 2.42 -6.91 -1.37
CA LEU A 453 1.82 -6.15 -2.47
C LEU A 453 2.15 -4.67 -2.37
N LEU A 454 1.97 -4.10 -1.17
CA LEU A 454 2.23 -2.69 -0.93
C LEU A 454 3.70 -2.33 -1.16
N LEU A 455 4.63 -3.17 -0.71
CA LEU A 455 6.06 -2.97 -0.95
C LEU A 455 6.40 -3.01 -2.45
N ARG A 456 5.91 -4.03 -3.18
CA ARG A 456 6.12 -4.11 -4.64
C ARG A 456 5.51 -2.92 -5.37
N TRP A 457 4.34 -2.47 -4.93
CA TRP A 457 3.68 -1.31 -5.50
C TRP A 457 4.46 -0.01 -5.31
N LEU A 458 5.07 0.20 -4.14
CA LEU A 458 6.01 1.31 -3.92
C LEU A 458 7.17 1.26 -4.93
N ILE A 459 7.82 0.10 -5.05
CA ILE A 459 8.98 -0.11 -5.92
C ILE A 459 8.63 0.16 -7.39
N VAL A 460 7.54 -0.41 -7.90
CA VAL A 460 7.11 -0.23 -9.31
C VAL A 460 6.77 1.24 -9.62
N ASN A 461 6.38 2.03 -8.61
CA ASN A 461 6.06 3.45 -8.77
C ASN A 461 7.25 4.39 -8.45
N ASN A 462 8.46 3.85 -8.25
CA ASN A 462 9.66 4.58 -7.82
C ASN A 462 9.45 5.39 -6.52
N LEU A 463 8.61 4.86 -5.62
CA LEU A 463 8.38 5.43 -4.30
C LEU A 463 9.36 4.82 -3.29
N VAL A 464 9.90 5.67 -2.43
CA VAL A 464 10.87 5.28 -1.40
C VAL A 464 10.18 5.32 -0.04
N ALA A 465 10.19 4.20 0.67
CA ALA A 465 9.76 4.16 2.06
C ALA A 465 10.81 4.87 2.93
N ASN A 466 10.38 5.91 3.65
CA ASN A 466 11.21 6.66 4.58
C ASN A 466 10.72 6.38 6.02
N THR A 467 11.61 5.83 6.85
CA THR A 467 11.34 5.49 8.26
C THR A 467 12.01 6.42 9.26
N ALA A 468 12.44 7.62 8.84
CA ALA A 468 13.13 8.57 9.72
C ALA A 468 12.25 9.12 10.86
N PHE A 469 10.97 8.74 10.92
CA PHE A 469 10.07 9.05 12.02
C PHE A 469 10.17 8.01 13.13
N PRO A 470 10.04 8.40 14.41
CA PRO A 470 9.85 7.40 15.42
C PRO A 470 8.56 6.65 15.09
N TYR A 471 8.70 5.34 15.03
CA TYR A 471 7.62 4.42 14.77
C TYR A 471 6.52 4.77 15.78
N PRO A 472 5.27 5.09 15.37
CA PRO A 472 4.17 5.06 16.32
C PRO A 472 4.33 3.73 17.05
N LEU A 473 4.30 3.74 18.39
CA LEU A 473 4.31 2.53 19.23
C LEU A 473 3.12 1.65 18.83
N LEU A 474 3.17 1.06 17.64
CA LEU A 474 2.26 0.10 17.08
C LEU A 474 2.70 -1.20 17.71
N GLY A 475 2.46 -1.31 19.03
CA GLY A 475 2.05 -2.58 19.60
C GLY A 475 0.90 -3.06 18.72
N GLY A 476 1.20 -4.05 17.88
CA GLY A 476 0.50 -4.23 16.62
C GLY A 476 -1.01 -4.33 16.79
N SER A 477 -1.77 -3.59 15.98
CA SER A 477 -3.20 -3.85 15.73
C SER A 477 -4.05 -4.16 16.97
N SER A 478 -3.74 -3.57 18.13
CA SER A 478 -4.59 -3.79 19.29
C SER A 478 -5.86 -2.97 19.09
N THR A 479 -6.85 -3.59 18.44
CA THR A 479 -8.18 -3.03 18.39
C THR A 479 -8.58 -2.78 19.84
N ILE A 480 -8.71 -1.51 20.22
CA ILE A 480 -9.16 -1.16 21.55
C ILE A 480 -10.61 -1.64 21.63
N ILE A 481 -10.86 -2.80 22.22
CA ILE A 481 -12.23 -3.27 22.39
C ILE A 481 -12.83 -2.63 23.65
N LYS A 482 -14.12 -2.31 23.55
CA LYS A 482 -14.96 -1.92 24.70
C LYS A 482 -15.91 -3.05 25.12
N ASP A 483 -16.21 -3.91 24.16
CA ASP A 483 -17.22 -4.93 24.26
C ASP A 483 -16.63 -6.33 24.08
N PHE A 484 -17.22 -7.32 24.76
CA PHE A 484 -16.81 -8.71 24.70
C PHE A 484 -18.04 -9.61 24.49
N PRO A 485 -17.99 -10.62 23.59
CA PRO A 485 -19.11 -11.53 23.38
C PRO A 485 -19.49 -12.29 24.65
N ASP A 486 -20.78 -12.50 24.88
CA ASP A 486 -21.23 -13.45 25.90
C ASP A 486 -20.88 -14.88 25.46
N ILE A 487 -19.96 -15.50 26.20
CA ILE A 487 -19.45 -16.87 25.98
C ILE A 487 -19.87 -17.85 27.08
N THR A 488 -20.73 -17.44 28.03
CA THR A 488 -20.93 -18.21 29.27
C THR A 488 -21.40 -19.65 29.00
N GLU A 489 -22.30 -19.85 28.05
CA GLU A 489 -22.78 -21.19 27.68
C GLU A 489 -21.74 -22.00 26.90
N GLU A 490 -21.00 -21.37 25.99
CA GLU A 490 -19.96 -22.03 25.23
C GLU A 490 -18.78 -22.45 26.11
N LEU A 491 -18.36 -21.59 27.02
CA LEU A 491 -17.30 -21.87 27.99
C LEU A 491 -17.71 -23.00 28.93
N LYS A 492 -18.96 -23.03 29.39
CA LYS A 492 -19.47 -24.12 30.24
C LYS A 492 -19.36 -25.47 29.52
N LYS A 493 -19.72 -25.53 28.23
CA LYS A 493 -19.61 -26.76 27.43
C LYS A 493 -18.15 -27.21 27.30
N ASP A 494 -17.25 -26.30 26.91
CA ASP A 494 -15.83 -26.62 26.77
C ASP A 494 -15.23 -27.11 28.10
N ILE A 495 -15.54 -26.45 29.22
CA ILE A 495 -15.04 -26.86 30.55
C ILE A 495 -15.55 -28.25 30.94
N LEU A 496 -16.81 -28.60 30.65
CA LEU A 496 -17.34 -29.94 30.90
C LEU A 496 -16.59 -30.99 30.07
N THR A 497 -16.40 -30.75 28.78
CA THR A 497 -15.65 -31.65 27.89
C THR A 497 -14.20 -31.82 28.34
N ILE A 498 -13.52 -30.75 28.74
CA ILE A 498 -12.14 -30.83 29.26
C ILE A 498 -12.12 -31.62 30.57
N ARG A 499 -13.10 -31.42 31.47
CA ARG A 499 -13.19 -32.16 32.73
C ARG A 499 -13.37 -33.66 32.48
N GLU A 500 -14.26 -34.05 31.57
CA GLU A 500 -14.50 -35.45 31.19
C GLU A 500 -13.27 -36.13 30.57
N SER A 501 -12.43 -35.36 29.85
CA SER A 501 -11.20 -35.87 29.25
C SER A 501 -10.09 -36.24 30.26
N ASN A 502 -10.19 -35.77 31.51
CA ASN A 502 -9.16 -35.92 32.55
C ASN A 502 -7.74 -35.42 32.16
N ILE A 503 -7.62 -34.57 31.13
CA ILE A 503 -6.33 -34.02 30.68
C ILE A 503 -5.75 -33.03 31.69
N TYR A 504 -6.60 -32.28 32.40
CA TYR A 504 -6.20 -31.23 33.34
C TYR A 504 -6.84 -31.43 34.72
N LYS A 505 -6.09 -31.10 35.78
CA LYS A 505 -6.59 -31.07 37.16
C LYS A 505 -7.60 -29.95 37.37
N GLU A 506 -8.49 -30.09 38.37
CA GLU A 506 -9.54 -29.10 38.67
C GLU A 506 -8.96 -27.69 38.94
N GLU A 507 -7.81 -27.57 39.61
CA GLU A 507 -7.12 -26.28 39.81
C GLU A 507 -6.83 -25.54 38.49
N LYS A 508 -6.42 -26.28 37.46
CA LYS A 508 -6.13 -25.72 36.14
C LYS A 508 -7.43 -25.31 35.43
N LEU A 509 -8.49 -26.10 35.55
CA LEU A 509 -9.82 -25.73 35.04
C LEU A 509 -10.33 -24.44 35.69
N GLN A 510 -10.16 -24.31 37.01
CA GLN A 510 -10.50 -23.08 37.74
C GLN A 510 -9.67 -21.88 37.27
N SER A 511 -8.41 -22.08 36.87
CA SER A 511 -7.60 -21.00 36.28
C SER A 511 -8.18 -20.49 34.95
N PHE A 512 -8.73 -21.38 34.10
CA PHE A 512 -9.38 -21.00 32.85
C PHE A 512 -10.67 -20.21 33.10
N ILE A 513 -11.51 -20.69 34.02
CA ILE A 513 -12.77 -20.03 34.41
C ILE A 513 -12.48 -18.66 35.03
N SER A 514 -11.48 -18.58 35.90
CA SER A 514 -11.06 -17.32 36.55
C SER A 514 -10.58 -16.29 35.53
N PHE A 515 -9.83 -16.71 34.51
CA PHE A 515 -9.40 -15.83 33.43
C PHE A 515 -10.61 -15.22 32.70
N PHE A 516 -11.54 -16.03 32.19
CA PHE A 516 -12.69 -15.52 31.46
C PHE A 516 -13.65 -14.71 32.34
N THR A 517 -13.81 -15.08 33.61
CA THR A 517 -14.58 -14.29 34.58
C THR A 517 -14.00 -12.88 34.73
N LYS A 518 -12.66 -12.75 34.82
CA LYS A 518 -12.00 -11.44 34.89
C LYS A 518 -12.18 -10.63 33.61
N VAL A 519 -12.10 -11.28 32.44
CA VAL A 519 -12.37 -10.65 31.14
C VAL A 519 -13.81 -10.13 31.08
N GLN A 520 -14.79 -10.98 31.40
CA GLN A 520 -16.21 -10.62 31.36
C GLN A 520 -16.59 -9.53 32.38
N LYS A 521 -15.82 -9.37 33.46
CA LYS A 521 -15.97 -8.28 34.43
C LYS A 521 -15.39 -6.95 33.94
N LYS A 522 -14.35 -6.97 33.10
CA LYS A 522 -13.66 -5.75 32.62
C LYS A 522 -14.35 -5.11 31.41
N TYR A 523 -14.97 -5.91 30.54
CA TYR A 523 -15.58 -5.44 29.29
C TYR A 523 -17.10 -5.51 29.32
N ASN A 524 -17.75 -4.70 28.49
CA ASN A 524 -19.20 -4.74 28.34
C ASN A 524 -19.61 -6.03 27.63
N ILE A 525 -20.49 -6.82 28.26
CA ILE A 525 -20.94 -8.08 27.66
C ILE A 525 -22.00 -7.82 26.61
N ILE A 526 -21.67 -8.14 25.36
CA ILE A 526 -22.65 -8.21 24.29
C ILE A 526 -23.26 -9.60 24.34
N LYS A 527 -24.48 -9.68 24.87
CA LYS A 527 -25.34 -10.81 24.56
C LYS A 527 -25.61 -10.74 23.07
N PRO A 528 -25.22 -11.76 22.28
CA PRO A 528 -25.60 -11.77 20.89
C PRO A 528 -27.12 -11.79 20.87
N LYS A 529 -27.75 -10.64 20.61
CA LYS A 529 -28.94 -10.66 19.78
C LYS A 529 -28.46 -11.40 18.56
N LEU A 530 -28.93 -12.62 18.40
CA LEU A 530 -28.66 -13.47 17.25
C LEU A 530 -28.88 -12.65 15.98
N HIS A 531 -27.85 -11.93 15.53
CA HIS A 531 -27.73 -11.44 14.17
C HIS A 531 -27.25 -12.65 13.36
N TYR A 532 -28.05 -13.73 13.42
CA TYR A 532 -28.24 -14.52 12.22
C TYR A 532 -28.68 -13.53 11.16
N ASN A 533 -28.18 -13.66 9.94
CA ASN A 533 -28.64 -12.90 8.78
C ASN A 533 -30.11 -13.24 8.39
N PHE A 534 -30.98 -13.47 9.36
CA PHE A 534 -32.38 -13.14 9.30
C PHE A 534 -32.57 -11.95 10.22
N ILE A 535 -33.05 -10.85 9.66
CA ILE A 535 -33.61 -9.76 10.43
C ILE A 535 -34.62 -10.37 11.43
N TYR A 536 -34.20 -10.64 12.67
CA TYR A 536 -35.13 -10.91 13.75
C TYR A 536 -35.85 -9.59 13.95
N PRO A 537 -37.14 -9.52 13.61
CA PRO A 537 -37.82 -8.26 13.61
C PRO A 537 -38.18 -7.97 15.07
N ASN A 538 -37.29 -7.27 15.77
CA ASN A 538 -37.49 -6.79 17.14
C ASN A 538 -38.56 -5.68 17.21
N SER A 539 -39.25 -5.42 16.11
CA SER A 539 -40.31 -4.42 15.98
C SER A 539 -41.35 -4.87 14.95
N ALA A 540 -42.61 -4.51 15.16
CA ALA A 540 -43.69 -4.72 14.19
C ALA A 540 -43.39 -4.02 12.86
N LYS A 541 -42.71 -2.86 12.89
CA LYS A 541 -42.29 -2.13 11.69
C LYS A 541 -41.44 -3.01 10.77
N ILE A 542 -40.42 -3.64 11.32
CA ILE A 542 -39.51 -4.50 10.57
C ILE A 542 -40.24 -5.78 10.09
N ARG A 543 -41.18 -6.32 10.88
CA ARG A 543 -42.04 -7.44 10.43
C ARG A 543 -42.84 -7.08 9.20
N ILE A 544 -43.42 -5.88 9.15
CA ILE A 544 -44.21 -5.39 8.02
C ILE A 544 -43.29 -5.13 6.81
N GLN A 545 -42.11 -4.56 7.01
CA GLN A 545 -41.13 -4.33 5.94
C GLN A 545 -40.56 -5.64 5.35
N ASN A 546 -40.55 -6.73 6.13
CA ASN A 546 -40.18 -8.06 5.67
C ASN A 546 -41.31 -8.79 4.92
N GLN A 547 -42.52 -8.24 4.87
CA GLN A 547 -43.61 -8.83 4.08
C GLN A 547 -43.32 -8.70 2.59
N LEU A 548 -43.80 -9.69 1.82
CA LEU A 548 -43.58 -9.75 0.38
C LEU A 548 -44.01 -8.46 -0.34
N SER A 549 -45.14 -7.88 0.06
CA SER A 549 -45.64 -6.62 -0.51
C SER A 549 -44.62 -5.48 -0.40
N TYR A 550 -43.99 -5.31 0.77
CA TYR A 550 -43.01 -4.25 0.95
C TYR A 550 -41.75 -4.51 0.12
N LYS A 551 -41.23 -5.76 0.14
CA LYS A 551 -40.04 -6.17 -0.64
C LYS A 551 -40.24 -5.93 -2.14
N LEU A 552 -41.40 -6.31 -2.67
CA LEU A 552 -41.74 -6.13 -4.09
C LEU A 552 -41.90 -4.64 -4.44
N GLY A 553 -42.64 -3.87 -3.64
CA GLY A 553 -42.82 -2.45 -3.88
C GLY A 553 -41.50 -1.67 -3.84
N GLN A 554 -40.61 -2.01 -2.91
CA GLN A 554 -39.27 -1.42 -2.83
C GLN A 554 -38.46 -1.73 -4.09
N ALA A 555 -38.51 -2.97 -4.57
CA ALA A 555 -37.84 -3.36 -5.81
C ALA A 555 -38.40 -2.62 -7.03
N MET A 556 -39.72 -2.41 -7.12
CA MET A 556 -40.33 -1.62 -8.19
C MET A 556 -39.86 -0.16 -8.17
N ILE A 557 -39.75 0.45 -6.99
CA ILE A 557 -39.26 1.84 -6.84
C ILE A 557 -37.79 1.95 -7.25
N VAL A 558 -36.93 1.04 -6.78
CA VAL A 558 -35.50 1.08 -7.09
C VAL A 558 -35.25 0.85 -8.58
N ASN A 559 -35.94 -0.10 -9.18
CA ASN A 559 -35.75 -0.45 -10.59
C ASN A 559 -36.41 0.52 -11.57
N SER A 560 -37.39 1.32 -11.13
CA SER A 560 -38.04 2.31 -12.00
C SER A 560 -37.24 3.60 -12.25
N LYS A 561 -36.03 3.72 -11.67
CA LYS A 561 -35.16 4.90 -11.80
C LYS A 561 -34.28 4.92 -13.05
N SER A 562 -34.22 3.84 -13.83
CA SER A 562 -33.44 3.79 -15.07
C SER A 562 -34.05 2.84 -16.10
N ILE A 563 -33.75 3.06 -17.38
CA ILE A 563 -34.25 2.24 -18.50
C ILE A 563 -33.81 0.79 -18.35
N LEU A 564 -32.53 0.55 -18.05
CA LEU A 564 -32.00 -0.79 -17.79
C LEU A 564 -32.63 -1.43 -16.54
N GLY A 565 -33.00 -0.59 -15.56
CA GLY A 565 -33.76 -0.98 -14.38
C GLY A 565 -35.14 -1.56 -14.71
N TYR A 566 -35.88 -0.96 -15.65
CA TYR A 566 -37.16 -1.49 -16.13
C TYR A 566 -37.01 -2.86 -16.80
N ILE A 567 -35.97 -3.04 -17.63
CA ILE A 567 -35.72 -4.30 -18.34
C ILE A 567 -35.42 -5.43 -17.35
N ARG A 568 -34.63 -5.19 -16.29
CA ARG A 568 -34.31 -6.19 -15.28
C ARG A 568 -35.42 -6.44 -14.25
N MET A 569 -36.40 -5.54 -14.16
CA MET A 569 -37.43 -5.55 -13.10
C MET A 569 -38.20 -6.88 -13.00
N PRO A 570 -38.66 -7.51 -14.10
CA PRO A 570 -39.37 -8.79 -14.02
C PRO A 570 -38.55 -9.90 -13.34
N PHE A 571 -37.26 -10.00 -13.68
CA PHE A 571 -36.35 -11.00 -13.10
C PHE A 571 -36.11 -10.75 -11.61
N VAL A 572 -35.91 -9.48 -11.21
CA VAL A 572 -35.75 -9.10 -9.80
C VAL A 572 -37.00 -9.43 -8.98
N LEU A 573 -38.19 -9.14 -9.52
CA LEU A 573 -39.46 -9.44 -8.85
C LEU A 573 -39.68 -10.95 -8.70
N SER A 574 -39.38 -11.74 -9.74
CA SER A 574 -39.44 -13.21 -9.67
C SER A 574 -38.49 -13.76 -8.60
N TYR A 575 -37.24 -13.30 -8.59
CA TYR A 575 -36.25 -13.72 -7.60
C TYR A 575 -36.66 -13.39 -6.16
N ILE A 576 -37.19 -12.17 -5.92
CA ILE A 576 -37.67 -11.77 -4.59
C ILE A 576 -38.82 -12.67 -4.13
N TYR A 577 -39.74 -13.01 -5.04
CA TYR A 577 -40.85 -13.91 -4.74
C TYR A 577 -40.35 -15.31 -4.35
N ASP A 578 -39.47 -15.90 -5.15
CA ASP A 578 -38.93 -17.24 -4.91
C ASP A 578 -38.12 -17.31 -3.62
N LYS A 579 -37.26 -16.31 -3.40
CA LYS A 579 -36.48 -16.19 -2.16
C LYS A 579 -37.37 -16.03 -0.94
N HIS A 580 -38.39 -15.17 -1.00
CA HIS A 580 -39.35 -15.02 0.11
C HIS A 580 -40.08 -16.33 0.41
N LYS A 581 -40.46 -17.10 -0.62
CA LYS A 581 -41.09 -18.41 -0.45
C LYS A 581 -40.15 -19.44 0.20
N GLN A 582 -38.88 -19.44 -0.18
CA GLN A 582 -37.85 -20.28 0.46
C GLN A 582 -37.61 -19.88 1.92
N GLU A 583 -37.51 -18.59 2.21
CA GLU A 583 -37.39 -18.05 3.58
C GLU A 583 -38.55 -18.52 4.47
N GLN A 584 -39.79 -18.49 3.96
CA GLN A 584 -40.95 -19.00 4.68
C GLN A 584 -40.87 -20.51 4.94
N LYS A 585 -40.44 -21.32 3.95
CA LYS A 585 -40.26 -22.77 4.14
C LYS A 585 -39.22 -23.09 5.21
N ILE A 586 -38.06 -22.42 5.15
CA ILE A 586 -36.99 -22.60 6.13
C ILE A 586 -37.46 -22.21 7.53
N TYR A 587 -38.23 -21.12 7.66
CA TYR A 587 -38.81 -20.71 8.94
C TYR A 587 -39.79 -21.77 9.47
N GLN A 588 -40.67 -22.30 8.62
CA GLN A 588 -41.61 -23.37 8.98
C GLN A 588 -40.89 -24.66 9.43
N GLU A 589 -39.79 -25.04 8.76
CA GLU A 589 -38.97 -26.18 9.18
C GLU A 589 -38.26 -25.94 10.52
N LYS A 590 -37.85 -24.70 10.80
CA LYS A 590 -37.22 -24.32 12.06
C LYS A 590 -38.19 -24.38 13.23
N ILE A 591 -39.40 -23.81 13.09
CA ILE A 591 -40.41 -23.86 14.17
C ILE A 591 -40.93 -25.28 14.44
N LYS A 592 -40.86 -26.17 13.43
CA LYS A 592 -41.13 -27.61 13.59
C LYS A 592 -40.05 -28.31 14.43
N LYS A 593 -38.79 -27.87 14.33
CA LYS A 593 -37.66 -28.43 15.09
C LYS A 593 -37.53 -27.82 16.49
N ASP A 594 -37.92 -26.56 16.65
CA ASP A 594 -37.88 -25.83 17.91
C ASP A 594 -39.04 -24.82 18.00
N SER A 595 -40.05 -25.14 18.81
CA SER A 595 -41.24 -24.31 18.99
C SER A 595 -40.98 -22.99 19.73
N SER A 596 -39.82 -22.82 20.37
CA SER A 596 -39.45 -21.54 21.00
C SER A 596 -39.14 -20.43 19.99
N LEU A 597 -38.92 -20.79 18.72
CA LEU A 597 -38.63 -19.87 17.62
C LEU A 597 -39.88 -19.23 16.99
N ILE A 598 -41.08 -19.54 17.50
CA ILE A 598 -42.33 -18.95 17.02
C ILE A 598 -42.34 -17.46 17.35
N LEU A 599 -42.36 -16.63 16.31
CA LEU A 599 -42.56 -15.19 16.46
C LEU A 599 -43.93 -14.92 17.09
N PRO A 600 -44.03 -14.05 18.10
CA PRO A 600 -45.31 -13.72 18.72
C PRO A 600 -46.23 -13.00 17.70
N PRO A 601 -47.54 -12.87 17.96
CA PRO A 601 -48.48 -12.17 17.06
C PRO A 601 -48.02 -10.75 16.72
N LEU A 602 -48.41 -10.19 15.56
CA LEU A 602 -47.92 -8.86 15.15
C LEU A 602 -48.40 -7.76 16.11
N GLU A 603 -49.56 -7.99 16.71
CA GLU A 603 -50.27 -7.14 17.66
C GLU A 603 -49.57 -7.07 19.03
N SER A 604 -48.76 -8.08 19.37
CA SER A 604 -48.08 -8.14 20.67
C SER A 604 -46.83 -7.27 20.75
N TYR A 605 -46.44 -6.62 19.66
CA TYR A 605 -45.23 -5.79 19.59
C TYR A 605 -45.53 -4.38 20.10
N PRO A 606 -44.66 -3.78 20.93
CA PRO A 606 -44.89 -2.44 21.50
C PRO A 606 -45.13 -1.34 20.45
N ASP A 607 -44.48 -1.44 19.28
CA ASP A 607 -44.59 -0.47 18.18
C ASP A 607 -45.72 -0.79 17.18
N TYR A 608 -46.57 -1.79 17.44
CA TYR A 608 -47.58 -2.27 16.47
C TYR A 608 -48.47 -1.14 15.91
N LYS A 609 -49.00 -0.27 16.78
CA LYS A 609 -49.87 0.85 16.37
C LYS A 609 -49.17 1.82 15.43
N GLU A 610 -47.89 2.08 15.64
CA GLU A 610 -47.09 2.96 14.77
C GLU A 610 -46.73 2.24 13.47
N ALA A 611 -46.34 0.96 13.56
CA ALA A 611 -45.96 0.13 12.45
C ALA A 611 -47.07 -0.07 11.41
N LEU A 612 -48.34 0.03 11.80
CA LEU A 612 -49.47 0.02 10.85
C LEU A 612 -49.36 1.10 9.77
N LYS A 613 -48.70 2.23 10.06
CA LYS A 613 -48.44 3.29 9.06
C LYS A 613 -47.57 2.79 7.90
N GLU A 614 -46.73 1.77 8.11
CA GLU A 614 -45.95 1.17 7.02
C GLU A 614 -46.84 0.44 6.00
N LYS A 615 -47.98 -0.13 6.42
CA LYS A 615 -48.93 -0.72 5.47
C LYS A 615 -49.64 0.33 4.61
N GLU A 616 -49.71 1.56 5.12
CA GLU A 616 -50.29 2.69 4.40
C GLU A 616 -49.30 3.42 3.48
N CYS A 617 -48.01 3.09 3.53
CA CYS A 617 -47.01 3.74 2.72
C CYS A 617 -47.09 3.34 1.24
N PHE A 618 -46.64 4.23 0.36
CA PHE A 618 -46.64 4.01 -1.09
C PHE A 618 -45.92 2.70 -1.47
N THR A 619 -44.76 2.42 -0.88
CA THR A 619 -43.98 1.21 -1.11
C THR A 619 -44.81 -0.06 -0.86
N TYR A 620 -45.47 -0.15 0.29
CA TYR A 620 -46.24 -1.33 0.65
C TYR A 620 -47.46 -1.51 -0.26
N LYS A 621 -48.22 -0.43 -0.52
CA LYS A 621 -49.39 -0.46 -1.41
C LYS A 621 -49.02 -0.82 -2.85
N LEU A 622 -47.87 -0.35 -3.33
CA LEU A 622 -47.37 -0.64 -4.67
C LEU A 622 -47.12 -2.15 -4.87
N GLY A 623 -46.45 -2.80 -3.91
CA GLY A 623 -46.24 -4.24 -4.01
C GLY A 623 -47.50 -5.07 -3.74
N GLN A 624 -48.44 -4.58 -2.92
CA GLN A 624 -49.76 -5.21 -2.82
C GLN A 624 -50.51 -5.20 -4.16
N ALA A 625 -50.50 -4.06 -4.86
CA ALA A 625 -51.12 -3.93 -6.18
C ALA A 625 -50.49 -4.93 -7.17
N LEU A 626 -49.16 -5.10 -7.15
CA LEU A 626 -48.47 -6.09 -7.97
C LEU A 626 -48.90 -7.53 -7.64
N ILE A 627 -49.00 -7.89 -6.35
CA ILE A 627 -49.46 -9.21 -5.93
C ILE A 627 -50.89 -9.47 -6.42
N GLN A 628 -51.77 -8.46 -6.32
CA GLN A 628 -53.15 -8.56 -6.80
C GLN A 628 -53.23 -8.69 -8.32
N ALA A 629 -52.40 -7.95 -9.05
CA ALA A 629 -52.29 -8.05 -10.50
C ALA A 629 -51.86 -9.45 -10.93
N ASN A 630 -50.88 -10.04 -10.23
CA ASN A 630 -50.41 -11.40 -10.49
C ASN A 630 -51.49 -12.46 -10.19
N LYS A 631 -52.34 -12.26 -9.17
CA LYS A 631 -53.49 -13.16 -8.90
C LYS A 631 -54.59 -13.09 -9.95
N THR A 632 -54.72 -11.96 -10.63
CA THR A 632 -55.77 -11.68 -11.63
C THR A 632 -55.22 -11.51 -13.04
N TRP A 633 -54.05 -12.10 -13.31
CA TRP A 633 -53.31 -11.89 -14.55
C TRP A 633 -54.15 -12.25 -15.79
N TYR A 634 -54.93 -13.33 -15.70
CA TYR A 634 -55.84 -13.82 -16.75
C TYR A 634 -57.08 -12.93 -16.98
N GLY A 635 -57.36 -11.99 -16.08
CA GLY A 635 -58.46 -11.02 -16.15
C GLY A 635 -57.99 -9.59 -16.41
N GLY A 636 -56.80 -9.40 -16.99
CA GLY A 636 -56.22 -8.08 -17.23
C GLY A 636 -55.63 -7.40 -15.99
N GLY A 637 -55.25 -8.17 -14.96
CA GLY A 637 -54.71 -7.66 -13.70
C GLY A 637 -53.53 -6.70 -13.86
N TYR A 638 -52.63 -6.95 -14.82
CA TYR A 638 -51.50 -6.05 -15.11
C TYR A 638 -51.91 -4.75 -15.83
N ILE A 639 -53.01 -4.75 -16.59
CA ILE A 639 -53.56 -3.51 -17.16
C ILE A 639 -54.14 -2.66 -16.02
N ARG A 640 -54.88 -3.28 -15.09
CA ARG A 640 -55.39 -2.62 -13.87
C ARG A 640 -54.26 -2.10 -12.98
N LEU A 641 -53.15 -2.82 -12.89
CA LEU A 641 -51.95 -2.38 -12.15
C LEU A 641 -51.43 -1.02 -12.64
N LEU A 642 -51.44 -0.75 -13.95
CA LEU A 642 -51.00 0.54 -14.48
C LEU A 642 -51.87 1.69 -13.98
N PHE A 643 -53.19 1.49 -13.91
CA PHE A 643 -54.12 2.46 -13.35
C PHE A 643 -53.94 2.64 -11.84
N GLU A 644 -53.75 1.55 -11.10
CA GLU A 644 -53.46 1.60 -9.65
C GLU A 644 -52.14 2.31 -9.34
N ILE A 645 -51.08 2.08 -10.12
CA ILE A 645 -49.81 2.79 -9.96
C ILE A 645 -50.01 4.31 -10.15
N ARG A 646 -50.79 4.73 -11.16
CA ARG A 646 -51.11 6.15 -11.40
C ARG A 646 -51.89 6.74 -10.24
N LYS A 647 -52.89 6.04 -9.73
CA LYS A 647 -53.70 6.44 -8.57
C LYS A 647 -52.85 6.59 -7.31
N LEU A 648 -52.05 5.56 -6.98
CA LEU A 648 -51.15 5.57 -5.82
C LEU A 648 -50.12 6.70 -5.89
N LYS A 649 -49.59 7.01 -7.08
CA LYS A 649 -48.70 8.16 -7.28
C LYS A 649 -49.42 9.47 -6.98
N ARG A 650 -50.64 9.67 -7.51
CA ARG A 650 -51.44 10.88 -7.26
C ARG A 650 -51.75 11.06 -5.77
N GLU A 651 -52.17 10.00 -5.08
CA GLU A 651 -52.42 10.03 -3.63
C GLU A 651 -51.16 10.34 -2.81
N PHE A 652 -50.00 9.84 -3.23
CA PHE A 652 -48.72 10.12 -2.59
C PHE A 652 -48.31 11.59 -2.72
N TYR A 653 -48.46 12.19 -3.91
CA TYR A 653 -48.16 13.61 -4.13
C TYR A 653 -49.13 14.53 -3.38
N ILE A 654 -50.45 14.26 -3.42
CA ILE A 654 -51.45 15.06 -2.68
C ILE A 654 -51.20 15.03 -1.16
N LYS A 655 -50.82 13.88 -0.58
CA LYS A 655 -50.48 13.78 0.85
C LYS A 655 -49.16 14.46 1.22
N LYS A 656 -48.28 14.73 0.24
CA LYS A 656 -47.03 15.46 0.43
C LYS A 656 -47.25 16.98 0.44
N ASP A 657 -48.24 17.47 -0.30
CA ASP A 657 -48.58 18.91 -0.37
C ASP A 657 -49.48 19.40 0.79
N ILE A 658 -50.04 18.48 1.59
CA ILE A 658 -50.93 18.77 2.74
C ILE A 658 -50.20 18.61 4.10
N ARG A 659 -48.92 18.19 4.10
CA ARG A 659 -48.06 18.09 5.29
C ARG A 659 -46.99 19.16 5.26
#